data_AF-A0A6P5MKN3-F1
#
_entry.id   AF-A0A6P5MKN3-F1
#
_cell.length_a   1.000
_cell.length_b   1.000
_cell.length_c   1.000
_cell.angle_alpha   90.00
_cell.angle_beta   90.00
_cell.angle_gamma   90.00
#
_symmetry.space_group_name_H-M   'P 1'
#
loop_
_entity.id
_entity.type
_entity.pdbx_description
1 polymer ?
#
loop_
_entity_poly.entity_id
_entity_poly.type
_entity_poly.pdbx_seq_one_letter_code
_entity_poly.pdbx_strand_id
1 'polypeptide(L)'
;MSGGGGCSIVWFRRDLRVEDNPALAAGVRAGAVVAVFVYAPEEEGQYYPGRVSRWWLKNSLTHLDSSLRSLGTPLITKRSTDSVSSLLDVVKSTGATQLFFNHLYDPLSLIRDHRAKEVLTAQGITVRSFNSDLLYEPWDVNDSNGQPFTTFSAFWERCLSMPYDPQAPLLPPKRIIPGDVSRCQGDTLVFEDESEKASNALLARAWSPGWSNADKALTAFINGPLIEYAKNRRKADSATTSFLSPHLHFGEVSVKKVFHLVRIKQVLWANEGNQAGEESVNLFLKSIGLREYSRYISFNHPYSHERPLLGHLKFFPWVINESHFKAWRQGRTGYPLVDAGMRELWATGWLHDRIRVVVSSFFVKVLQLPWRWGMKYFWDTLLDADLESDALGWQYISGTLPDGREFDRIDNPQFEGYKFDPNGEYVRRWLPELSRLPTEWIHHPWNAPESVLQAAGIELGSNYPLPIVGIDAAKARLQEALIQMWQLEAASRAAIENGVEEGLGDSTELAPIAFPEDIQMEESHEPVRNNPPVGPRRYEDQMVPSMTSSLVRVEEEEASSVLRNLAEESRAEVPTNATAQQNARETVNQGVLQNVNRNTQVQHNNTTAWLRNAAEDSTAESSSSTRRERDGGVVPVWSPPSSSYAEPFVDDESGIGASSSYLQNHPQSHRLMNWTRLPQTG
;
A
#
# COMPACT_ATOMS: atom_id res chain seq x y z
N MET A 1 15.03 -27.48 38.02
CA MET A 1 14.60 -28.31 36.87
C MET A 1 14.66 -27.45 35.63
N SER A 2 15.78 -27.51 34.89
CA SER A 2 15.98 -26.77 33.63
C SER A 2 15.27 -27.53 32.50
N GLY A 3 14.10 -27.06 32.09
CA GLY A 3 13.38 -27.61 30.94
C GLY A 3 14.17 -27.36 29.65
N GLY A 4 14.51 -28.42 28.94
CA GLY A 4 15.30 -28.41 27.70
C GLY A 4 14.57 -27.86 26.47
N GLY A 5 14.03 -26.64 26.56
CA GLY A 5 13.61 -25.87 25.40
C GLY A 5 14.73 -24.93 24.95
N GLY A 6 14.98 -24.80 23.65
CA GLY A 6 15.94 -23.83 23.11
C GLY A 6 15.49 -22.39 23.40
N CYS A 7 16.45 -21.47 23.46
CA CYS A 7 16.17 -20.02 23.49
C CYS A 7 16.18 -19.48 22.06
N SER A 8 15.14 -18.75 21.69
CA SER A 8 14.96 -18.18 20.35
C SER A 8 14.86 -16.67 20.42
N ILE A 9 15.46 -15.98 19.45
CA ILE A 9 15.26 -14.55 19.23
C ILE A 9 14.12 -14.38 18.24
N VAL A 10 13.18 -13.47 18.54
CA VAL A 10 12.17 -13.01 17.59
C VAL A 10 12.48 -11.56 17.23
N TRP A 11 12.89 -11.32 15.98
CA TRP A 11 13.30 -10.00 15.49
C TRP A 11 12.14 -9.30 14.77
N PHE A 12 11.59 -8.29 15.44
CA PHE A 12 10.52 -7.43 14.94
C PHE A 12 11.08 -6.28 14.08
N ARG A 13 10.37 -5.95 12.99
CA ARG A 13 10.59 -4.76 12.15
C ARG A 13 9.24 -4.10 11.83
N ARG A 14 8.63 -4.41 10.68
CA ARG A 14 7.31 -3.89 10.25
C ARG A 14 6.18 -4.90 10.52
N ASP A 15 6.22 -5.55 11.67
CA ASP A 15 5.29 -6.60 12.09
C ASP A 15 4.92 -6.45 13.58
N LEU A 16 4.60 -5.21 13.98
CA LEU A 16 4.49 -4.75 15.37
C LEU A 16 3.20 -5.20 16.09
N ARG A 17 2.93 -6.51 16.05
CA ARG A 17 1.75 -7.16 16.63
C ARG A 17 2.09 -8.52 17.25
N VAL A 18 1.20 -8.98 18.13
CA VAL A 18 1.29 -10.31 18.77
C VAL A 18 0.32 -11.33 18.19
N GLU A 19 -0.76 -10.88 17.57
CA GLU A 19 -1.73 -11.74 16.86
C GLU A 19 -1.31 -11.98 15.42
N ASP A 20 -1.56 -13.19 14.91
CA ASP A 20 -1.16 -13.62 13.56
C ASP A 20 0.26 -13.20 13.19
N ASN A 21 1.21 -13.37 14.12
CA ASN A 21 2.63 -13.16 13.90
C ASN A 21 3.33 -14.54 13.85
N PRO A 22 3.67 -15.05 12.64
CA PRO A 22 4.23 -16.39 12.48
C PRO A 22 5.60 -16.56 13.13
N ALA A 23 6.48 -15.55 13.06
CA ALA A 23 7.78 -15.57 13.73
C ALA A 23 7.63 -15.67 15.25
N LEU A 24 6.74 -14.88 15.85
CA LEU A 24 6.46 -14.95 17.28
C LEU A 24 5.87 -16.31 17.66
N ALA A 25 4.91 -16.82 16.89
CA ALA A 25 4.31 -18.13 17.12
C ALA A 25 5.34 -19.26 17.00
N ALA A 26 6.28 -19.19 16.06
CA ALA A 26 7.38 -20.14 15.93
C ALA A 26 8.34 -20.08 17.12
N GLY A 27 8.71 -18.88 17.58
CA GLY A 27 9.54 -18.69 18.77
C GLY A 27 8.91 -19.29 20.03
N VAL A 28 7.62 -19.02 20.27
CA VAL A 28 6.89 -19.56 21.44
C VAL A 28 6.79 -21.08 21.38
N ARG A 29 6.65 -21.68 20.19
CA ARG A 29 6.67 -23.14 20.03
C ARG A 29 8.05 -23.75 20.29
N ALA A 30 9.12 -23.01 20.02
CA ALA A 30 10.49 -23.50 20.18
C ALA A 30 10.99 -23.47 21.64
N GLY A 31 10.46 -22.56 22.47
CA GLY A 31 10.78 -22.49 23.89
C GLY A 31 10.78 -21.06 24.44
N ALA A 32 11.91 -20.68 25.05
CA ALA A 32 12.06 -19.35 25.64
C ALA A 32 12.31 -18.30 24.54
N VAL A 33 11.67 -17.14 24.65
CA VAL A 33 11.71 -16.10 23.62
C VAL A 33 12.34 -14.82 24.14
N VAL A 34 13.27 -14.28 23.36
CA VAL A 34 13.79 -12.92 23.49
C VAL A 34 13.25 -12.10 22.31
N ALA A 35 12.35 -11.16 22.60
CA ALA A 35 11.81 -10.24 21.59
C ALA A 35 12.79 -9.08 21.37
N VAL A 36 13.16 -8.80 20.13
CA VAL A 36 14.17 -7.80 19.78
C VAL A 36 13.66 -6.89 18.67
N PHE A 37 13.92 -5.60 18.82
CA PHE A 37 13.82 -4.60 17.76
C PHE A 37 15.18 -3.92 17.58
N VAL A 38 15.71 -3.93 16.36
CA VAL A 38 16.98 -3.26 16.03
C VAL A 38 16.68 -2.03 15.19
N TYR A 39 17.14 -0.88 15.64
CA TYR A 39 17.05 0.38 14.93
C TYR A 39 18.42 0.72 14.33
N ALA A 40 18.52 0.59 13.00
CA ALA A 40 19.74 0.85 12.23
C ALA A 40 19.47 1.79 11.05
N PRO A 41 19.22 3.08 11.32
CA PRO A 41 18.86 4.05 10.29
C PRO A 41 19.93 4.26 9.22
N GLU A 42 21.20 4.03 9.53
CA GLU A 42 22.29 4.10 8.56
C GLU A 42 22.17 3.02 7.46
N GLU A 43 21.55 1.87 7.75
CA GLU A 43 21.31 0.82 6.73
C GLU A 43 20.21 1.21 5.75
N GLU A 44 19.30 2.11 6.14
CA GLU A 44 18.18 2.54 5.31
C GLU A 44 18.63 3.60 4.27
N GLY A 45 19.81 4.22 4.45
CA GLY A 45 20.40 5.18 3.51
C GLY A 45 19.46 6.31 3.12
N GLN A 46 19.25 6.51 1.82
CA GLN A 46 18.33 7.53 1.29
C GLN A 46 16.86 7.33 1.69
N TYR A 47 16.50 6.12 2.15
CA TYR A 47 15.15 5.74 2.58
C TYR A 47 14.97 5.76 4.10
N TYR A 48 15.82 6.49 4.83
CA TYR A 48 15.59 6.76 6.25
C TYR A 48 14.12 7.18 6.48
N PRO A 49 13.38 6.51 7.38
CA PRO A 49 11.96 6.77 7.56
C PRO A 49 11.69 8.23 7.89
N GLY A 50 10.68 8.82 7.27
CA GLY A 50 10.31 10.22 7.47
C GLY A 50 9.83 10.56 8.88
N ARG A 51 9.79 11.86 9.20
CA ARG A 51 9.44 12.38 10.54
C ARG A 51 8.16 11.76 11.10
N VAL A 52 7.11 11.74 10.30
CA VAL A 52 5.78 11.31 10.74
C VAL A 52 5.70 9.78 10.92
N SER A 53 6.37 9.03 10.05
CA SER A 53 6.55 7.57 10.16
C SER A 53 7.34 7.19 11.43
N ARG A 54 8.43 7.90 11.76
CA ARG A 54 9.20 7.68 13.00
C ARG A 54 8.39 7.96 14.26
N TRP A 55 7.56 9.01 14.26
CA TRP A 55 6.64 9.29 15.37
C TRP A 55 5.68 8.10 15.58
N TRP A 56 5.09 7.56 14.52
CA TRP A 56 4.21 6.40 14.63
C TRP A 56 4.95 5.19 15.20
N LEU A 57 6.11 4.85 14.62
CA LEU A 57 6.97 3.74 15.04
C LEU A 57 7.28 3.77 16.55
N LYS A 58 7.67 4.93 17.07
CA LYS A 58 7.96 5.11 18.51
C LYS A 58 6.76 4.73 19.40
N ASN A 59 5.58 5.20 19.05
CA ASN A 59 4.36 4.93 19.81
C ASN A 59 3.97 3.45 19.70
N SER A 60 4.11 2.85 18.51
CA SER A 60 3.82 1.44 18.27
C SER A 60 4.76 0.51 19.02
N LEU A 61 6.05 0.82 19.10
CA LEU A 61 7.02 0.06 19.90
C LEU A 61 6.72 0.12 21.39
N THR A 62 6.30 1.28 21.89
CA THR A 62 5.88 1.44 23.30
C THR A 62 4.64 0.58 23.60
N HIS A 63 3.69 0.55 22.67
CA HIS A 63 2.49 -0.29 22.77
C HIS A 63 2.80 -1.79 22.69
N LEU A 64 3.71 -2.18 21.78
CA LEU A 64 4.17 -3.55 21.61
C LEU A 64 4.91 -4.05 22.85
N ASP A 65 5.83 -3.27 23.42
CA ASP A 65 6.54 -3.62 24.65
C ASP A 65 5.57 -3.86 25.82
N SER A 66 4.60 -2.97 25.99
CA SER A 66 3.54 -3.13 27.01
C SER A 66 2.76 -4.44 26.82
N SER A 67 2.43 -4.77 25.57
CA SER A 67 1.71 -5.99 25.22
C SER A 67 2.55 -7.25 25.46
N LEU A 68 3.81 -7.24 25.04
CA LEU A 68 4.74 -8.36 25.26
C LEU A 68 5.00 -8.59 26.76
N ARG A 69 5.14 -7.52 27.55
CA ARG A 69 5.30 -7.62 29.01
C ARG A 69 4.09 -8.28 29.66
N SER A 70 2.89 -7.96 29.20
CA SER A 70 1.67 -8.61 29.68
C SER A 70 1.62 -10.10 29.35
N LEU A 71 2.25 -10.51 28.24
CA LEU A 71 2.40 -11.91 27.84
C LEU A 71 3.57 -12.62 28.53
N GLY A 72 4.51 -11.89 29.13
CA GLY A 72 5.58 -12.41 29.97
C GLY A 72 7.01 -12.15 29.49
N THR A 73 7.23 -11.39 28.41
CA THR A 73 8.57 -11.06 27.91
C THR A 73 8.70 -9.57 27.58
N PRO A 74 9.79 -8.87 27.90
CA PRO A 74 9.99 -7.48 27.46
C PRO A 74 10.43 -7.41 25.98
N LEU A 75 10.23 -6.26 25.35
CA LEU A 75 10.89 -5.93 24.08
C LEU A 75 12.28 -5.34 24.35
N ILE A 76 13.32 -5.95 23.79
CA ILE A 76 14.68 -5.38 23.81
C ILE A 76 14.87 -4.52 22.58
N THR A 77 15.10 -3.23 22.78
CA THR A 77 15.48 -2.31 21.72
C THR A 77 16.99 -2.20 21.62
N LYS A 78 17.51 -2.15 20.40
CA LYS A 78 18.94 -1.97 20.11
C LYS A 78 19.17 -0.86 19.11
N ARG A 79 20.10 0.05 19.39
CA ARG A 79 20.60 1.02 18.42
C ARG A 79 21.90 0.49 17.83
N SER A 80 21.96 0.36 16.52
CA SER A 80 23.17 -0.13 15.82
C SER A 80 23.32 0.57 14.48
N THR A 81 24.51 0.58 13.90
CA THR A 81 24.72 0.95 12.50
C THR A 81 24.57 -0.27 11.56
N ASP A 82 24.64 -1.48 12.10
CA ASP A 82 24.50 -2.75 11.38
C ASP A 82 23.60 -3.71 12.17
N SER A 83 22.47 -4.09 11.57
CA SER A 83 21.48 -4.96 12.20
C SER A 83 22.04 -6.36 12.47
N VAL A 84 22.84 -6.88 11.54
CA VAL A 84 23.40 -8.24 11.64
C VAL A 84 24.37 -8.34 12.82
N SER A 85 25.27 -7.35 12.97
CA SER A 85 26.18 -7.29 14.11
C SER A 85 25.45 -7.20 15.44
N SER A 86 24.40 -6.37 15.54
CA SER A 86 23.59 -6.29 16.77
C SER A 86 22.90 -7.61 17.09
N LEU A 87 22.39 -8.33 16.09
CA LEU A 87 21.75 -9.64 16.31
C LEU A 87 22.77 -10.67 16.82
N LEU A 88 24.00 -10.68 16.31
CA LEU A 88 25.07 -11.54 16.81
C LEU A 88 25.40 -11.27 18.27
N ASP A 89 25.40 -10.01 18.70
CA ASP A 89 25.68 -9.66 20.09
C ASP A 89 24.51 -10.03 21.02
N VAL A 90 23.27 -9.95 20.53
CA VAL A 90 22.12 -10.50 21.27
C VAL A 90 22.21 -12.01 21.39
N VAL A 91 22.59 -12.72 20.31
CA VAL A 91 22.82 -14.18 20.35
C VAL A 91 23.88 -14.54 21.41
N LYS A 92 25.04 -13.87 21.40
CA LYS A 92 26.12 -14.13 22.37
C LYS A 92 25.71 -13.85 23.82
N SER A 93 24.93 -12.80 24.05
CA SER A 93 24.52 -12.39 25.40
C SER A 93 23.41 -13.27 25.98
N THR A 94 22.51 -13.77 25.14
CA THR A 94 21.33 -14.56 25.56
C THR A 94 21.55 -16.07 25.45
N GLY A 95 22.53 -16.52 24.67
CA GLY A 95 22.74 -17.95 24.38
C GLY A 95 21.66 -18.53 23.47
N ALA A 96 20.94 -17.69 22.73
CA ALA A 96 19.92 -18.14 21.78
C ALA A 96 20.54 -18.99 20.66
N THR A 97 19.84 -20.06 20.27
CA THR A 97 20.29 -20.97 19.20
C THR A 97 19.47 -20.83 17.92
N GLN A 98 18.42 -20.00 17.96
CA GLN A 98 17.50 -19.80 16.85
C GLN A 98 17.14 -18.33 16.69
N LEU A 99 16.95 -17.91 15.44
CA LEU A 99 16.44 -16.59 15.07
C LEU A 99 15.20 -16.76 14.18
N PHE A 100 14.09 -16.15 14.59
CA PHE A 100 12.85 -16.10 13.83
C PHE A 100 12.49 -14.66 13.50
N PHE A 101 12.07 -14.42 12.27
CA PHE A 101 11.65 -13.09 11.83
C PHE A 101 10.65 -13.19 10.67
N ASN A 102 9.86 -12.14 10.44
CA ASN A 102 8.95 -12.09 9.30
C ASN A 102 9.61 -11.31 8.16
N HIS A 103 9.79 -11.90 6.99
CA HIS A 103 10.59 -11.25 5.95
C HIS A 103 9.85 -10.08 5.28
N LEU A 104 10.62 -9.15 4.70
CA LEU A 104 10.12 -7.95 4.01
C LEU A 104 10.55 -7.94 2.54
N TYR A 105 9.84 -7.18 1.71
CA TYR A 105 9.97 -7.24 0.25
C TYR A 105 10.62 -6.00 -0.36
N ASP A 106 10.92 -4.97 0.44
CA ASP A 106 11.69 -3.83 -0.04
C ASP A 106 13.14 -4.26 -0.36
N PRO A 107 13.78 -3.63 -1.36
CA PRO A 107 15.10 -4.04 -1.83
C PRO A 107 16.19 -4.03 -0.76
N LEU A 108 16.15 -3.06 0.18
CA LEU A 108 17.12 -2.95 1.27
C LEU A 108 16.99 -4.13 2.23
N SER A 109 15.76 -4.44 2.63
CA SER A 109 15.46 -5.54 3.54
C SER A 109 15.72 -6.90 2.90
N LEU A 110 15.51 -7.08 1.60
CA LEU A 110 15.87 -8.31 0.90
C LEU A 110 17.38 -8.62 1.02
N ILE A 111 18.22 -7.60 0.80
CA ILE A 111 19.68 -7.74 0.92
C ILE A 111 20.08 -7.98 2.39
N ARG A 112 19.49 -7.23 3.33
CA ARG A 112 19.74 -7.37 4.76
C ARG A 112 19.33 -8.72 5.30
N ASP A 113 18.14 -9.21 4.95
CA ASP A 113 17.59 -10.48 5.40
C ASP A 113 18.44 -11.64 4.85
N HIS A 114 18.89 -11.57 3.59
CA HIS A 114 19.82 -12.55 3.02
C HIS A 114 21.16 -12.57 3.78
N ARG A 115 21.77 -11.40 4.00
CA ARG A 115 23.02 -11.28 4.76
C ARG A 115 22.87 -11.80 6.20
N ALA A 116 21.75 -11.50 6.86
CA ALA A 116 21.45 -12.01 8.19
C ALA A 116 21.38 -13.55 8.20
N LYS A 117 20.67 -14.16 7.25
CA LYS A 117 20.60 -15.62 7.13
C LYS A 117 21.98 -16.25 6.93
N GLU A 118 22.79 -15.71 6.03
CA GLU A 118 24.13 -16.23 5.74
C GLU A 118 25.06 -16.14 6.96
N VAL A 119 25.17 -14.96 7.56
CA VAL A 119 26.12 -14.71 8.66
C VAL A 119 25.74 -15.50 9.92
N LEU A 120 24.45 -15.51 10.31
CA LEU A 120 24.03 -16.22 11.51
C LEU A 120 24.06 -17.75 11.33
N THR A 121 23.72 -18.26 10.14
CA THR A 121 23.83 -19.71 9.86
C THR A 121 25.28 -20.17 9.88
N ALA A 122 26.22 -19.35 9.39
CA ALA A 122 27.65 -19.63 9.48
C ALA A 122 28.16 -19.70 10.93
N GLN A 123 27.47 -19.05 11.88
CA GLN A 123 27.73 -19.14 13.32
C GLN A 123 26.97 -20.28 14.01
N GLY A 124 26.31 -21.17 13.26
CA GLY A 124 25.57 -22.31 13.79
C GLY A 124 24.19 -21.97 14.36
N ILE A 125 23.67 -20.77 14.12
CA ILE A 125 22.33 -20.35 14.54
C ILE A 125 21.31 -20.79 13.49
N THR A 126 20.22 -21.40 13.94
CA THR A 126 19.12 -21.76 13.03
C THR A 126 18.28 -20.53 12.74
N VAL A 127 18.30 -20.04 11.50
CA VAL A 127 17.52 -18.88 11.07
C VAL A 127 16.32 -19.34 10.26
N ARG A 128 15.12 -18.84 10.55
CA ARG A 128 13.93 -19.04 9.69
C ARG A 128 13.12 -17.74 9.57
N SER A 129 12.68 -17.47 8.34
CA SER A 129 11.83 -16.34 8.01
C SER A 129 10.41 -16.79 7.63
N PHE A 130 9.39 -15.95 7.83
CA PHE A 130 7.99 -16.28 7.50
C PHE A 130 7.27 -15.13 6.78
N ASN A 131 6.24 -15.46 5.99
CA ASN A 131 5.31 -14.49 5.44
C ASN A 131 4.32 -14.03 6.52
N SER A 132 4.29 -12.74 6.77
CA SER A 132 3.41 -12.10 7.75
C SER A 132 2.65 -10.91 7.20
N ASP A 133 3.06 -10.41 6.02
CA ASP A 133 2.64 -9.12 5.49
C ASP A 133 1.84 -9.22 4.19
N LEU A 134 1.85 -10.38 3.51
CA LEU A 134 1.13 -10.62 2.27
C LEU A 134 0.11 -11.77 2.41
N LEU A 135 -0.87 -11.78 1.51
CA LEU A 135 -1.81 -12.89 1.34
C LEU A 135 -1.15 -14.05 0.60
N TYR A 136 -0.37 -13.74 -0.45
CA TYR A 136 0.38 -14.69 -1.25
C TYR A 136 1.82 -14.20 -1.46
N GLU A 137 2.78 -15.12 -1.53
CA GLU A 137 4.15 -14.72 -1.83
C GLU A 137 4.29 -14.25 -3.29
N PRO A 138 5.15 -13.26 -3.58
CA PRO A 138 5.28 -12.73 -4.94
C PRO A 138 5.69 -13.77 -5.98
N TRP A 139 6.45 -14.80 -5.58
CA TRP A 139 6.89 -15.87 -6.48
C TRP A 139 5.84 -16.97 -6.70
N ASP A 140 4.76 -16.99 -5.92
CA ASP A 140 3.67 -17.98 -6.08
C ASP A 140 2.64 -17.54 -7.13
N VAL A 141 2.58 -16.24 -7.45
CA VAL A 141 1.58 -15.65 -8.35
C VAL A 141 2.19 -15.36 -9.72
N ASN A 142 2.18 -16.37 -10.58
CA ASN A 142 2.65 -16.25 -11.98
C ASN A 142 1.52 -16.52 -12.98
N ASP A 143 1.73 -16.09 -14.23
CA ASP A 143 0.87 -16.42 -15.34
C ASP A 143 0.98 -17.91 -15.75
N SER A 144 0.23 -18.33 -16.78
CA SER A 144 0.26 -19.72 -17.27
C SER A 144 1.62 -20.14 -17.85
N ASN A 145 2.47 -19.18 -18.21
CA ASN A 145 3.81 -19.38 -18.76
C ASN A 145 4.92 -19.26 -17.70
N GLY A 146 4.55 -19.05 -16.43
CA GLY A 146 5.49 -18.85 -15.33
C GLY A 146 6.14 -17.45 -15.32
N GLN A 147 5.58 -16.49 -16.06
CA GLN A 147 6.06 -15.10 -16.09
C GLN A 147 5.29 -14.23 -15.09
N PRO A 148 5.94 -13.17 -14.56
CA PRO A 148 5.28 -12.23 -13.67
C PRO A 148 4.29 -11.32 -14.43
N PHE A 149 3.22 -10.91 -13.74
CA PHE A 149 2.22 -10.00 -14.29
C PHE A 149 2.70 -8.54 -14.31
N THR A 150 2.33 -7.81 -15.36
CA THR A 150 2.65 -6.38 -15.52
C THR A 150 1.43 -5.46 -15.41
N THR A 151 0.24 -6.02 -15.15
CA THR A 151 -1.01 -5.27 -14.94
C THR A 151 -1.72 -5.75 -13.69
N PHE A 152 -2.37 -4.82 -12.98
CA PHE A 152 -3.06 -5.11 -11.73
C PHE A 152 -4.25 -6.05 -11.92
N SER A 153 -5.06 -5.84 -12.96
CA SER A 153 -6.27 -6.63 -13.18
C SER A 153 -5.95 -8.13 -13.33
N ALA A 154 -4.97 -8.48 -14.18
CA ALA A 154 -4.57 -9.86 -14.38
C ALA A 154 -3.95 -10.48 -13.10
N PHE A 155 -3.10 -9.72 -12.40
CA PHE A 155 -2.54 -10.14 -11.12
C PHE A 155 -3.62 -10.43 -10.08
N TRP A 156 -4.59 -9.53 -9.93
CA TRP A 156 -5.63 -9.65 -8.90
C TRP A 156 -6.64 -10.74 -9.21
N GLU A 157 -7.03 -10.90 -10.48
CA GLU A 157 -7.84 -12.03 -10.94
C GLU A 157 -7.13 -13.37 -10.66
N ARG A 158 -5.81 -13.41 -10.86
CA ARG A 158 -5.02 -14.59 -10.50
C ARG A 158 -5.03 -14.86 -8.99
N CYS A 159 -4.84 -13.83 -8.16
CA CYS A 159 -4.88 -13.96 -6.70
C CYS A 159 -6.23 -14.48 -6.18
N LEU A 160 -7.33 -14.00 -6.76
CA LEU A 160 -8.69 -14.43 -6.41
C LEU A 160 -9.03 -15.86 -6.89
N SER A 161 -8.29 -16.36 -7.88
CA SER A 161 -8.46 -17.70 -8.46
C SER A 161 -7.34 -18.68 -8.09
N MET A 162 -6.56 -18.36 -7.05
CA MET A 162 -5.55 -19.27 -6.51
C MET A 162 -6.22 -20.57 -6.06
N PRO A 163 -5.55 -21.73 -6.23
CA PRO A 163 -6.13 -23.04 -5.90
C PRO A 163 -6.33 -23.28 -4.40
N TYR A 164 -5.77 -22.41 -3.56
CA TYR A 164 -5.89 -22.43 -2.12
C TYR A 164 -6.18 -21.01 -1.62
N ASP A 165 -6.97 -20.90 -0.55
CA ASP A 165 -7.23 -19.63 0.12
C ASP A 165 -6.00 -19.15 0.91
N PRO A 166 -5.85 -17.83 1.14
CA PRO A 166 -4.81 -17.32 2.03
C PRO A 166 -4.91 -17.97 3.41
N GLN A 167 -3.75 -18.27 4.02
CA GLN A 167 -3.71 -18.94 5.32
C GLN A 167 -4.56 -18.22 6.37
N ALA A 168 -5.30 -18.98 7.17
CA ALA A 168 -6.09 -18.42 8.27
C ALA A 168 -5.16 -17.75 9.31
N PRO A 169 -5.59 -16.62 9.92
CA PRO A 169 -4.79 -15.91 10.89
C PRO A 169 -4.54 -16.76 12.15
N LEU A 170 -3.30 -16.75 12.65
CA LEU A 170 -2.93 -17.46 13.87
C LEU A 170 -3.43 -16.73 15.12
N LEU A 171 -3.90 -17.49 16.11
CA LEU A 171 -4.23 -16.93 17.42
C LEU A 171 -2.97 -16.42 18.14
N PRO A 172 -3.09 -15.34 18.95
CA PRO A 172 -1.97 -14.85 19.74
C PRO A 172 -1.57 -15.87 20.81
N PRO A 173 -0.29 -15.90 21.22
CA PRO A 173 0.17 -16.78 22.29
C PRO A 173 -0.50 -16.41 23.62
N LYS A 174 -0.91 -17.41 24.41
CA LYS A 174 -1.52 -17.18 25.74
C LYS A 174 -0.51 -16.64 26.77
N ARG A 175 0.74 -17.07 26.66
CA ARG A 175 1.86 -16.68 27.52
C ARG A 175 3.16 -16.96 26.77
N ILE A 176 4.18 -16.16 27.05
CA ILE A 176 5.53 -16.30 26.52
C ILE A 176 6.45 -16.63 27.71
N ILE A 177 7.31 -17.63 27.53
CA ILE A 177 8.39 -17.91 28.48
C ILE A 177 9.55 -16.97 28.12
N PRO A 178 9.97 -16.05 29.00
CA PRO A 178 11.06 -15.13 28.68
C PRO A 178 12.40 -15.87 28.62
N GLY A 179 13.25 -15.49 27.67
CA GLY A 179 14.68 -15.85 27.70
C GLY A 179 15.44 -15.08 28.78
N ASP A 180 16.65 -15.54 29.12
CA ASP A 180 17.53 -14.79 30.03
C ASP A 180 18.13 -13.59 29.28
N VAL A 181 17.74 -12.39 29.71
CA VAL A 181 18.14 -11.11 29.13
C VAL A 181 19.02 -10.31 30.08
N SER A 182 19.47 -10.90 31.20
CA SER A 182 20.27 -10.22 32.23
C SER A 182 21.57 -9.60 31.69
N ARG A 183 22.14 -10.21 30.64
CA ARG A 183 23.35 -9.76 29.95
C ARG A 183 23.09 -8.93 28.69
N CYS A 184 21.82 -8.70 28.34
CA CYS A 184 21.40 -7.96 27.16
C CYS A 184 20.55 -6.75 27.59
N GLN A 185 21.22 -5.64 27.93
CA GLN A 185 20.51 -4.40 28.25
C GLN A 185 19.94 -3.78 26.98
N GLY A 186 18.70 -3.29 27.04
CA GLY A 186 18.09 -2.54 25.94
C GLY A 186 18.60 -1.10 25.89
N ASP A 187 18.68 -0.54 24.69
CA ASP A 187 19.08 0.84 24.45
C ASP A 187 17.85 1.75 24.40
N THR A 188 17.99 2.99 24.86
CA THR A 188 16.95 4.01 24.66
C THR A 188 17.05 4.55 23.24
N LEU A 189 15.99 4.35 22.44
CA LEU A 189 15.95 4.82 21.06
C LEU A 189 15.38 6.24 20.99
N VAL A 190 16.01 7.08 20.17
CA VAL A 190 15.53 8.43 19.83
C VAL A 190 15.01 8.40 18.40
N PHE A 191 13.72 8.69 18.23
CA PHE A 191 13.02 8.67 16.94
C PHE A 191 12.58 10.07 16.46
N GLU A 192 12.56 11.04 17.37
CA GLU A 192 12.05 12.39 17.13
C GLU A 192 13.05 13.41 17.67
N ASP A 193 13.29 14.45 16.88
CA ASP A 193 14.08 15.59 17.31
C ASP A 193 13.24 16.56 18.16
N GLU A 194 13.90 17.36 19.01
CA GLU A 194 13.21 18.35 19.85
C GLU A 194 12.43 19.39 19.03
N SER A 195 12.91 19.74 17.83
CA SER A 195 12.25 20.65 16.89
C SER A 195 10.96 20.07 16.31
N GLU A 196 10.87 18.74 16.18
CA GLU A 196 9.75 18.03 15.55
C GLU A 196 8.57 17.84 16.50
N LYS A 197 8.80 17.81 17.82
CA LYS A 197 7.79 17.52 18.84
C LYS A 197 6.55 18.40 18.74
N ALA A 198 6.72 19.69 18.45
CA ALA A 198 5.60 20.62 18.33
C ALA A 198 4.70 20.28 17.13
N SER A 199 5.31 19.94 15.99
CA SER A 199 4.60 19.52 14.78
C SER A 199 3.93 18.16 14.97
N ASN A 200 4.61 17.22 15.63
CA ASN A 200 4.10 15.87 15.87
C ASN A 200 2.95 15.82 16.89
N ALA A 201 2.84 16.82 17.78
CA ALA A 201 1.78 16.88 18.78
C ALA A 201 0.36 16.91 18.18
N LEU A 202 0.21 17.39 16.94
CA LEU A 202 -1.08 17.38 16.24
C LEU A 202 -1.49 15.96 15.81
N LEU A 203 -0.53 15.10 15.47
CA LEU A 203 -0.78 13.72 15.03
C LEU A 203 -1.48 12.91 16.11
N ALA A 204 -1.08 13.09 17.38
CA ALA A 204 -1.67 12.42 18.54
C ALA A 204 -3.16 12.72 18.76
N ARG A 205 -3.68 13.81 18.16
CA ARG A 205 -5.12 14.14 18.22
C ARG A 205 -5.93 13.35 17.21
N ALA A 206 -5.33 13.01 16.07
CA ALA A 206 -6.00 12.30 14.98
C ALA A 206 -5.78 10.78 15.07
N TRP A 207 -4.65 10.35 15.64
CA TRP A 207 -4.20 8.96 15.56
C TRP A 207 -3.78 8.38 16.90
N SER A 208 -4.01 7.07 17.04
CA SER A 208 -3.59 6.28 18.21
C SER A 208 -2.90 5.00 17.72
N PRO A 209 -1.57 5.03 17.51
CA PRO A 209 -0.80 3.87 17.06
C PRO A 209 -0.92 2.65 17.98
N GLY A 210 -0.61 1.47 17.45
CA GLY A 210 -0.54 0.20 18.20
C GLY A 210 -1.57 -0.85 17.75
N TRP A 211 -1.13 -2.12 17.75
CA TRP A 211 -1.92 -3.25 17.24
C TRP A 211 -3.30 -3.42 17.88
N SER A 212 -3.47 -3.13 19.17
CA SER A 212 -4.80 -3.20 19.80
C SER A 212 -5.76 -2.13 19.26
N ASN A 213 -5.24 -0.95 18.89
CA ASN A 213 -6.04 0.10 18.29
C ASN A 213 -6.33 -0.20 16.81
N ALA A 214 -5.39 -0.84 16.11
CA ALA A 214 -5.61 -1.35 14.75
C ALA A 214 -6.81 -2.31 14.69
N ASP A 215 -6.94 -3.22 15.66
CA ASP A 215 -8.06 -4.15 15.75
C ASP A 215 -9.40 -3.46 16.01
N LYS A 216 -9.41 -2.42 16.85
CA LYS A 216 -10.61 -1.61 17.09
C LYS A 216 -11.01 -0.86 15.83
N ALA A 217 -10.06 -0.27 15.13
CA ALA A 217 -10.28 0.43 13.86
C ALA A 217 -10.84 -0.52 12.80
N LEU A 218 -10.25 -1.72 12.65
CA LEU A 218 -10.74 -2.75 11.73
C LEU A 218 -12.18 -3.17 12.07
N THR A 219 -12.45 -3.43 13.35
CA THR A 219 -13.78 -3.84 13.81
C THR A 219 -14.82 -2.75 13.58
N ALA A 220 -14.49 -1.49 13.87
CA ALA A 220 -15.36 -0.35 13.64
C ALA A 220 -15.65 -0.16 12.14
N PHE A 221 -14.63 -0.31 11.29
CA PHE A 221 -14.78 -0.24 9.84
C PHE A 221 -15.71 -1.34 9.30
N ILE A 222 -15.46 -2.60 9.68
CA ILE A 222 -16.22 -3.77 9.23
C ILE A 222 -17.69 -3.71 9.65
N ASN A 223 -17.99 -3.15 10.82
CA ASN A 223 -19.36 -3.06 11.34
C ASN A 223 -20.08 -1.76 10.97
N GLY A 224 -19.39 -0.80 10.37
CA GLY A 224 -19.95 0.48 9.96
C GLY A 224 -19.66 0.77 8.49
N PRO A 225 -18.66 1.60 8.14
CA PRO A 225 -18.44 2.10 6.78
C PRO A 225 -18.31 1.06 5.66
N LEU A 226 -17.90 -0.18 5.96
CA LEU A 226 -17.69 -1.22 4.95
C LEU A 226 -18.94 -1.48 4.09
N ILE A 227 -20.15 -1.41 4.65
CA ILE A 227 -21.38 -1.73 3.91
C ILE A 227 -21.68 -0.73 2.78
N GLU A 228 -21.26 0.53 2.92
CA GLU A 228 -21.45 1.58 1.92
C GLU A 228 -20.12 1.98 1.24
N TYR A 229 -19.07 1.18 1.39
CA TYR A 229 -17.74 1.51 0.88
C TYR A 229 -17.76 1.76 -0.63
N ALA A 230 -18.54 1.00 -1.42
CA ALA A 230 -18.67 1.19 -2.86
C ALA A 230 -19.05 2.64 -3.25
N LYS A 231 -20.02 3.21 -2.54
CA LYS A 231 -20.54 4.56 -2.76
C LYS A 231 -19.62 5.64 -2.18
N ASN A 232 -19.12 5.41 -0.98
CA ASN A 232 -18.49 6.46 -0.18
C ASN A 232 -16.96 6.54 -0.36
N ARG A 233 -16.29 5.50 -0.90
CA ARG A 233 -14.82 5.45 -1.11
C ARG A 233 -14.23 6.59 -1.97
N ARG A 234 -15.06 7.32 -2.69
CA ARG A 234 -14.63 8.44 -3.55
C ARG A 234 -14.72 9.79 -2.84
N LYS A 235 -15.50 9.87 -1.76
CA LYS A 235 -15.78 11.13 -1.05
C LYS A 235 -14.71 11.39 -0.01
N ALA A 236 -14.08 12.56 -0.07
CA ALA A 236 -13.06 13.01 0.87
C ALA A 236 -13.66 13.78 2.06
N ASP A 237 -14.92 14.21 1.97
CA ASP A 237 -15.59 15.05 2.98
C ASP A 237 -15.91 14.33 4.31
N SER A 238 -15.83 13.01 4.35
CA SER A 238 -16.29 12.17 5.46
C SER A 238 -15.39 10.94 5.71
N ALA A 239 -15.49 10.32 6.89
CA ALA A 239 -14.68 9.16 7.29
C ALA A 239 -15.27 7.89 6.68
N THR A 240 -15.06 7.77 5.38
CA THR A 240 -15.70 6.75 4.54
C THR A 240 -14.83 5.54 4.31
N THR A 241 -13.51 5.71 4.38
CA THR A 241 -12.53 4.65 4.21
C THR A 241 -12.12 4.06 5.55
N SER A 242 -11.24 3.05 5.52
CA SER A 242 -10.91 2.25 6.70
C SER A 242 -9.92 2.89 7.67
N PHE A 243 -9.14 3.89 7.22
CA PHE A 243 -8.01 4.45 7.98
C PHE A 243 -6.98 3.41 8.46
N LEU A 244 -6.93 2.24 7.82
CA LEU A 244 -6.06 1.14 8.23
C LEU A 244 -4.65 1.21 7.64
N SER A 245 -4.36 2.13 6.73
CA SER A 245 -3.10 2.11 5.98
C SER A 245 -1.84 2.24 6.86
N PRO A 246 -1.77 3.10 7.90
CA PRO A 246 -0.57 3.13 8.76
C PRO A 246 -0.44 1.85 9.59
N HIS A 247 -1.57 1.31 10.08
CA HIS A 247 -1.57 0.04 10.82
C HIS A 247 -1.12 -1.14 9.95
N LEU A 248 -1.52 -1.17 8.67
CA LEU A 248 -1.10 -2.18 7.71
C LEU A 248 0.37 -2.02 7.29
N HIS A 249 0.89 -0.79 7.22
CA HIS A 249 2.29 -0.52 6.89
C HIS A 249 3.24 -1.02 7.99
N PHE A 250 2.93 -0.75 9.27
CA PHE A 250 3.74 -1.23 10.40
C PHE A 250 3.41 -2.66 10.85
N GLY A 251 2.54 -3.35 10.11
CA GLY A 251 2.11 -4.72 10.42
C GLY A 251 1.47 -4.85 11.79
N GLU A 252 0.77 -3.82 12.25
CA GLU A 252 -0.01 -3.81 13.49
C GLU A 252 -1.32 -4.60 13.36
N VAL A 253 -1.81 -4.74 12.13
CA VAL A 253 -2.93 -5.62 11.79
C VAL A 253 -2.52 -6.52 10.64
N SER A 254 -2.85 -7.80 10.74
CA SER A 254 -2.55 -8.77 9.68
C SER A 254 -3.46 -8.54 8.47
N VAL A 255 -2.88 -8.48 7.26
CA VAL A 255 -3.64 -8.44 6.01
C VAL A 255 -4.51 -9.69 5.83
N LYS A 256 -4.03 -10.85 6.30
CA LYS A 256 -4.81 -12.11 6.30
C LYS A 256 -6.04 -11.98 7.19
N LYS A 257 -5.90 -11.39 8.38
CA LYS A 257 -7.03 -11.13 9.28
C LYS A 257 -8.07 -10.20 8.62
N VAL A 258 -7.62 -9.12 7.97
CA VAL A 258 -8.49 -8.21 7.21
C VAL A 258 -9.26 -8.97 6.13
N PHE A 259 -8.55 -9.74 5.29
CA PHE A 259 -9.14 -10.53 4.21
C PHE A 259 -10.21 -11.48 4.71
N HIS A 260 -9.88 -12.31 5.72
CA HIS A 260 -10.80 -13.32 6.25
C HIS A 260 -12.06 -12.70 6.88
N LEU A 261 -11.93 -11.63 7.68
CA LEU A 261 -13.09 -10.98 8.30
C LEU A 261 -14.01 -10.32 7.27
N VAL A 262 -13.44 -9.70 6.24
CA VAL A 262 -14.20 -9.08 5.15
C VAL A 262 -14.88 -10.14 4.28
N ARG A 263 -14.21 -11.27 4.00
CA ARG A 263 -14.81 -12.38 3.25
C ARG A 263 -15.97 -13.03 4.00
N ILE A 264 -15.90 -13.12 5.33
CA ILE A 264 -17.02 -13.56 6.17
C ILE A 264 -18.24 -12.64 5.99
N LYS A 265 -18.05 -11.31 6.01
CA LYS A 265 -19.14 -10.35 5.75
C LYS A 265 -19.71 -10.51 4.34
N GLN A 266 -18.86 -10.75 3.35
CA GLN A 266 -19.31 -10.98 1.98
C GLN A 266 -20.26 -12.16 1.86
N VAL A 267 -19.91 -13.31 2.46
CA VAL A 267 -20.76 -14.50 2.43
C VAL A 267 -22.07 -14.25 3.17
N LEU A 268 -22.04 -13.56 4.31
CA LEU A 268 -23.22 -13.21 5.07
C LEU A 268 -24.16 -12.30 4.25
N TRP A 269 -23.64 -11.24 3.65
CA TRP A 269 -24.43 -10.31 2.83
C TRP A 269 -24.94 -10.94 1.53
N ALA A 270 -24.18 -11.83 0.91
CA ALA A 270 -24.64 -12.60 -0.24
C ALA A 270 -25.85 -13.48 0.13
N ASN A 271 -25.80 -14.17 1.27
CA ASN A 271 -26.91 -14.99 1.76
C ASN A 271 -28.15 -14.17 2.15
N GLU A 272 -27.97 -12.90 2.54
CA GLU A 272 -29.04 -11.94 2.82
C GLU A 272 -29.59 -11.25 1.54
N GLY A 273 -28.98 -11.49 0.37
CA GLY A 273 -29.33 -10.81 -0.88
C GLY A 273 -28.87 -9.35 -0.96
N ASN A 274 -27.94 -8.93 -0.09
CA ASN A 274 -27.42 -7.57 -0.05
C ASN A 274 -26.27 -7.38 -1.06
N GLN A 275 -26.65 -7.14 -2.32
CA GLN A 275 -25.70 -6.96 -3.44
C GLN A 275 -24.78 -5.74 -3.26
N ALA A 276 -25.29 -4.64 -2.69
CA ALA A 276 -24.48 -3.43 -2.47
C ALA A 276 -23.36 -3.66 -1.43
N GLY A 277 -23.65 -4.47 -0.40
CA GLY A 277 -22.65 -4.91 0.57
C GLY A 277 -21.58 -5.80 -0.06
N GLU A 278 -21.99 -6.74 -0.92
CA GLU A 278 -21.07 -7.60 -1.66
C GLU A 278 -20.13 -6.80 -2.57
N GLU A 279 -20.67 -5.85 -3.34
CA GLU A 279 -19.88 -4.96 -4.19
C GLU A 279 -18.89 -4.13 -3.36
N SER A 280 -19.33 -3.62 -2.21
CA SER A 280 -18.49 -2.87 -1.28
C SER A 280 -17.31 -3.70 -0.76
N VAL A 281 -17.54 -4.97 -0.44
CA VAL A 281 -16.47 -5.92 -0.09
C VAL A 281 -15.51 -6.12 -1.26
N ASN A 282 -16.03 -6.41 -2.46
CA ASN A 282 -15.19 -6.64 -3.64
C ASN A 282 -14.27 -5.44 -3.94
N LEU A 283 -14.81 -4.22 -3.83
CA LEU A 283 -14.04 -3.00 -4.02
C LEU A 283 -13.01 -2.77 -2.90
N PHE A 284 -13.35 -3.09 -1.65
CA PHE A 284 -12.41 -2.99 -0.54
C PHE A 284 -11.26 -4.01 -0.67
N LEU A 285 -11.57 -5.26 -1.04
CA LEU A 285 -10.57 -6.29 -1.32
C LEU A 285 -9.69 -5.89 -2.51
N LYS A 286 -10.24 -5.25 -3.54
CA LYS A 286 -9.44 -4.67 -4.64
C LYS A 286 -8.46 -3.60 -4.13
N SER A 287 -8.86 -2.78 -3.16
CA SER A 287 -7.94 -1.82 -2.51
C SER A 287 -6.82 -2.52 -1.71
N ILE A 288 -7.11 -3.62 -1.02
CA ILE A 288 -6.07 -4.46 -0.40
C ILE A 288 -5.17 -5.09 -1.48
N GLY A 289 -5.74 -5.53 -2.60
CA GLY A 289 -5.00 -6.08 -3.72
C GLY A 289 -4.00 -5.12 -4.34
N LEU A 290 -4.28 -3.80 -4.36
CA LEU A 290 -3.31 -2.79 -4.81
C LEU A 290 -2.07 -2.76 -3.91
N ARG A 291 -2.23 -2.98 -2.61
CA ARG A 291 -1.10 -3.13 -1.67
C ARG A 291 -0.30 -4.38 -1.97
N GLU A 292 -0.95 -5.53 -2.18
CA GLU A 292 -0.27 -6.77 -2.59
C GLU A 292 0.51 -6.58 -3.89
N TYR A 293 -0.10 -5.91 -4.87
CA TYR A 293 0.49 -5.63 -6.17
C TYR A 293 1.72 -4.72 -6.07
N SER A 294 1.73 -3.75 -5.14
CA SER A 294 2.91 -2.91 -4.92
C SER A 294 4.14 -3.72 -4.53
N ARG A 295 4.03 -4.65 -3.56
CA ARG A 295 5.15 -5.54 -3.18
C ARG A 295 5.50 -6.49 -4.30
N TYR A 296 4.50 -7.01 -5.02
CA TYR A 296 4.70 -7.88 -6.17
C TYR A 296 5.53 -7.21 -7.27
N ILE A 297 5.23 -5.96 -7.60
CA ILE A 297 5.97 -5.18 -8.60
C ILE A 297 7.36 -4.84 -8.09
N SER A 298 7.52 -4.37 -6.85
CA SER A 298 8.84 -4.10 -6.29
C SER A 298 9.72 -5.34 -6.24
N PHE A 299 9.16 -6.51 -5.96
CA PHE A 299 9.88 -7.77 -5.96
C PHE A 299 10.32 -8.20 -7.37
N ASN A 300 9.40 -8.21 -8.34
CA ASN A 300 9.69 -8.67 -9.70
C ASN A 300 10.48 -7.62 -10.53
N HIS A 301 10.39 -6.35 -10.13
CA HIS A 301 11.12 -5.22 -10.73
C HIS A 301 11.80 -4.37 -9.63
N PRO A 302 12.95 -4.83 -9.08
CA PRO A 302 13.61 -4.21 -7.93
C PRO A 302 13.92 -2.72 -8.07
N TYR A 303 14.23 -2.22 -9.27
CA TYR A 303 14.56 -0.82 -9.51
C TYR A 303 13.34 0.11 -9.69
N SER A 304 12.11 -0.41 -9.57
CA SER A 304 10.86 0.35 -9.79
C SER A 304 10.69 1.56 -8.86
N HIS A 305 11.28 1.54 -7.67
CA HIS A 305 11.22 2.64 -6.71
C HIS A 305 12.17 3.81 -7.06
N GLU A 306 13.24 3.56 -7.80
CA GLU A 306 14.20 4.58 -8.26
C GLU A 306 13.95 5.02 -9.70
N ARG A 307 13.47 4.08 -10.53
CA ARG A 307 13.32 4.23 -11.97
C ARG A 307 11.88 3.91 -12.38
N PRO A 308 11.26 4.72 -13.26
CA PRO A 308 9.94 4.42 -13.77
C PRO A 308 9.97 3.10 -14.57
N LEU A 309 8.94 2.25 -14.40
CA LEU A 309 8.83 0.98 -15.12
C LEU A 309 8.82 1.19 -16.64
N LEU A 310 8.00 2.12 -17.11
CA LEU A 310 8.05 2.62 -18.48
C LEU A 310 9.05 3.79 -18.50
N GLY A 311 10.30 3.55 -18.90
CA GLY A 311 11.42 4.51 -18.88
C GLY A 311 11.25 5.84 -19.64
N HIS A 312 10.07 6.12 -20.20
CA HIS A 312 9.81 7.28 -21.08
C HIS A 312 10.01 8.63 -20.39
N LEU A 313 9.81 8.74 -19.07
CA LEU A 313 10.06 9.99 -18.34
C LEU A 313 11.54 10.32 -18.12
N LYS A 314 12.48 9.45 -18.56
CA LYS A 314 13.92 9.69 -18.45
C LYS A 314 14.35 11.03 -19.06
N PHE A 315 13.72 11.42 -20.17
CA PHE A 315 14.05 12.65 -20.91
C PHE A 315 13.03 13.78 -20.70
N PHE A 316 12.12 13.66 -19.72
CA PHE A 316 11.13 14.70 -19.49
C PHE A 316 11.80 15.98 -18.95
N PRO A 317 11.57 17.15 -19.55
CA PRO A 317 12.25 18.40 -19.17
C PRO A 317 11.59 19.03 -17.92
N TRP A 318 11.86 18.45 -16.74
CA TRP A 318 11.33 18.95 -15.47
C TRP A 318 11.75 20.40 -15.20
N VAL A 319 10.83 21.20 -14.65
CA VAL A 319 11.07 22.60 -14.27
C VAL A 319 11.59 22.64 -12.83
N ILE A 320 12.79 23.18 -12.62
CA ILE A 320 13.34 23.41 -11.29
C ILE A 320 12.83 24.76 -10.78
N ASN A 321 11.77 24.74 -9.97
CA ASN A 321 11.20 25.95 -9.38
C ASN A 321 10.83 25.72 -7.92
N GLU A 322 11.73 26.15 -7.02
CA GLU A 322 11.56 26.03 -5.57
C GLU A 322 10.37 26.83 -5.03
N SER A 323 10.01 27.93 -5.68
CA SER A 323 8.84 28.73 -5.26
C SER A 323 7.52 27.99 -5.49
N HIS A 324 7.40 27.28 -6.61
CA HIS A 324 6.24 26.41 -6.89
C HIS A 324 6.19 25.25 -5.90
N PHE A 325 7.34 24.63 -5.63
CA PHE A 325 7.45 23.55 -4.67
C PHE A 325 7.01 24.01 -3.27
N LYS A 326 7.48 25.17 -2.80
CA LYS A 326 7.10 25.77 -1.52
C LYS A 326 5.61 26.10 -1.44
N ALA A 327 5.03 26.68 -2.50
CA ALA A 327 3.61 27.00 -2.56
C ALA A 327 2.72 25.75 -2.48
N TRP A 328 3.10 24.68 -3.19
CA TRP A 328 2.43 23.38 -3.10
C TRP A 328 2.53 22.79 -1.69
N ARG A 329 3.74 22.76 -1.12
CA ARG A 329 4.01 22.25 0.23
C ARG A 329 3.13 22.90 1.30
N GLN A 330 2.87 24.21 1.15
CA GLN A 330 2.10 25.01 2.11
C GLN A 330 0.59 25.05 1.83
N GLY A 331 0.10 24.43 0.75
CA GLY A 331 -1.30 24.57 0.33
C GLY A 331 -1.66 26.02 0.01
N ARG A 332 -0.85 26.67 -0.84
CA ARG A 332 -1.01 28.04 -1.33
C ARG A 332 -0.93 28.13 -2.85
N THR A 333 -1.47 27.13 -3.55
CA THR A 333 -1.44 27.03 -5.01
C THR A 333 -2.56 27.84 -5.67
N GLY A 334 -3.58 28.22 -4.91
CA GLY A 334 -4.79 28.86 -5.41
C GLY A 334 -5.84 27.86 -5.89
N TYR A 335 -5.58 26.54 -5.84
CA TYR A 335 -6.52 25.47 -6.17
C TYR A 335 -7.08 24.82 -4.90
N PRO A 336 -8.35 25.07 -4.51
CA PRO A 336 -8.86 24.73 -3.18
C PRO A 336 -8.74 23.26 -2.80
N LEU A 337 -9.02 22.35 -3.72
CA LEU A 337 -8.92 20.90 -3.44
C LEU A 337 -7.47 20.46 -3.19
N VAL A 338 -6.51 21.06 -3.91
CA VAL A 338 -5.08 20.81 -3.71
C VAL A 338 -4.64 21.40 -2.36
N ASP A 339 -4.99 22.65 -2.12
CA ASP A 339 -4.60 23.39 -0.92
C ASP A 339 -5.17 22.78 0.36
N ALA A 340 -6.44 22.33 0.32
CA ALA A 340 -7.07 21.56 1.40
C ALA A 340 -6.32 20.25 1.70
N GLY A 341 -5.98 19.49 0.66
CA GLY A 341 -5.18 18.27 0.80
C GLY A 341 -3.83 18.52 1.45
N MET A 342 -3.08 19.51 0.95
CA MET A 342 -1.75 19.78 1.50
C MET A 342 -1.79 20.24 2.97
N ARG A 343 -2.86 20.91 3.40
CA ARG A 343 -3.10 21.26 4.81
C ARG A 343 -3.54 20.08 5.65
N GLU A 344 -4.40 19.20 5.14
CA GLU A 344 -4.78 17.94 5.80
C GLU A 344 -3.55 17.06 6.03
N LEU A 345 -2.72 16.87 5.01
CA LEU A 345 -1.49 16.08 5.08
C LEU A 345 -0.59 16.57 6.20
N TRP A 346 -0.32 17.87 6.27
CA TRP A 346 0.53 18.43 7.31
C TRP A 346 -0.06 18.28 8.71
N ALA A 347 -1.37 18.50 8.86
CA ALA A 347 -2.03 18.50 10.15
C ALA A 347 -2.27 17.08 10.73
N THR A 348 -2.47 16.09 9.85
CA THR A 348 -2.92 14.74 10.25
C THR A 348 -1.94 13.63 9.89
N GLY A 349 -0.99 13.89 8.99
CA GLY A 349 -0.07 12.88 8.47
C GLY A 349 -0.72 11.86 7.54
N TRP A 350 -1.92 12.13 7.03
CA TRP A 350 -2.65 11.21 6.16
C TRP A 350 -3.44 11.97 5.10
N LEU A 351 -3.67 11.31 3.97
CA LEU A 351 -4.52 11.80 2.88
C LEU A 351 -5.42 10.69 2.34
N HIS A 352 -6.65 11.07 1.99
CA HIS A 352 -7.54 10.22 1.22
C HIS A 352 -6.91 9.90 -0.16
N ASP A 353 -7.01 8.66 -0.63
CA ASP A 353 -6.41 8.18 -1.89
C ASP A 353 -6.70 9.10 -3.08
N ARG A 354 -7.96 9.50 -3.27
CA ARG A 354 -8.34 10.42 -4.35
C ARG A 354 -7.68 11.80 -4.23
N ILE A 355 -7.47 12.29 -3.01
CA ILE A 355 -6.78 13.57 -2.78
C ILE A 355 -5.28 13.42 -3.05
N ARG A 356 -4.66 12.29 -2.68
CA ARG A 356 -3.27 11.98 -3.08
C ARG A 356 -3.11 12.06 -4.59
N VAL A 357 -4.02 11.46 -5.35
CA VAL A 357 -4.02 11.53 -6.82
C VAL A 357 -4.12 12.98 -7.30
N VAL A 358 -5.01 13.80 -6.75
CA VAL A 358 -5.18 15.21 -7.14
C VAL A 358 -3.91 16.02 -6.86
N VAL A 359 -3.37 15.97 -5.63
CA VAL A 359 -2.22 16.81 -5.25
C VAL A 359 -0.94 16.39 -5.99
N SER A 360 -0.73 15.10 -6.23
CA SER A 360 0.44 14.58 -6.95
C SER A 360 0.31 14.77 -8.46
N SER A 361 -0.89 14.63 -9.03
CA SER A 361 -1.14 14.94 -10.45
C SER A 361 -0.92 16.43 -10.72
N PHE A 362 -1.40 17.29 -9.83
CA PHE A 362 -1.13 18.73 -9.90
C PHE A 362 0.38 19.04 -9.85
N PHE A 363 1.10 18.38 -8.95
CA PHE A 363 2.54 18.53 -8.81
C PHE A 363 3.30 18.20 -10.10
N VAL A 364 3.01 17.04 -10.69
CA VAL A 364 3.74 16.51 -11.85
C VAL A 364 3.27 17.15 -13.15
N LYS A 365 1.97 17.31 -13.36
CA LYS A 365 1.40 17.70 -14.66
C LYS A 365 1.14 19.19 -14.78
N VAL A 366 0.70 19.84 -13.70
CA VAL A 366 0.44 21.29 -13.70
C VAL A 366 1.70 22.06 -13.37
N LEU A 367 2.39 21.77 -12.27
CA LEU A 367 3.61 22.49 -11.89
C LEU A 367 4.85 22.02 -12.65
N GLN A 368 4.84 20.80 -13.20
CA GLN A 368 5.96 20.18 -13.93
C GLN A 368 7.24 20.10 -13.10
N LEU A 369 7.07 19.89 -11.79
CA LEU A 369 8.17 19.71 -10.86
C LEU A 369 8.69 18.26 -10.90
N PRO A 370 9.98 18.03 -10.58
CA PRO A 370 10.54 16.68 -10.52
C PRO A 370 9.78 15.82 -9.49
N TRP A 371 9.13 14.74 -9.95
CA TRP A 371 8.26 13.90 -9.11
C TRP A 371 8.93 13.41 -7.81
N ARG A 372 10.24 13.17 -7.82
CA ARG A 372 11.03 12.75 -6.64
C ARG A 372 10.94 13.76 -5.49
N TRP A 373 10.82 15.06 -5.78
CA TRP A 373 10.63 16.08 -4.75
C TRP A 373 9.29 15.90 -4.02
N GLY A 374 8.23 15.59 -4.77
CA GLY A 374 6.92 15.28 -4.21
C GLY A 374 6.94 13.98 -3.40
N MET A 375 7.58 12.94 -3.93
CA MET A 375 7.75 11.66 -3.23
C MET A 375 8.50 11.84 -1.90
N LYS A 376 9.59 12.62 -1.88
CA LYS A 376 10.34 12.87 -0.65
C LYS A 376 9.54 13.67 0.38
N TYR A 377 8.70 14.61 -0.06
CA TYR A 377 7.80 15.32 0.87
C TYR A 377 6.73 14.38 1.45
N PHE A 378 6.16 13.51 0.63
CA PHE A 378 5.24 12.46 1.08
C PHE A 378 5.92 11.51 2.08
N TRP A 379 7.13 11.07 1.77
CA TRP A 379 7.94 10.22 2.64
C TRP A 379 8.13 10.81 4.04
N ASP A 380 8.36 12.14 4.14
CA ASP A 380 8.53 12.82 5.43
C ASP A 380 7.23 13.01 6.22
N THR A 381 6.11 13.19 5.51
CA THR A 381 4.86 13.69 6.11
C THR A 381 3.74 12.67 6.21
N LEU A 382 3.82 11.53 5.53
CA LEU A 382 2.83 10.46 5.62
C LEU A 382 3.13 9.48 6.76
N LEU A 383 2.07 9.09 7.47
CA LEU A 383 2.08 8.01 8.46
C LEU A 383 2.21 6.64 7.83
N ASP A 384 1.67 6.49 6.63
CA ASP A 384 1.67 5.26 5.83
C ASP A 384 2.66 5.34 4.66
N ALA A 385 3.74 6.11 4.84
CA ALA A 385 4.85 6.19 3.90
C ALA A 385 5.48 4.80 3.70
N ASP A 386 5.23 4.21 2.54
CA ASP A 386 5.55 2.82 2.23
C ASP A 386 6.19 2.78 0.85
N LEU A 387 7.44 2.30 0.77
CA LEU A 387 8.27 2.50 -0.42
C LEU A 387 7.62 1.90 -1.67
N GLU A 388 7.08 0.68 -1.51
CA GLU A 388 6.43 -0.06 -2.58
C GLU A 388 5.13 0.63 -3.01
N SER A 389 4.27 1.02 -2.07
CA SER A 389 2.98 1.65 -2.38
C SER A 389 3.13 3.05 -2.95
N ASP A 390 4.03 3.87 -2.37
CA ASP A 390 4.28 5.22 -2.83
C ASP A 390 4.93 5.20 -4.22
N ALA A 391 5.92 4.34 -4.46
CA ALA A 391 6.49 4.17 -5.79
C ALA A 391 5.40 3.81 -6.82
N LEU A 392 4.56 2.81 -6.52
CA LEU A 392 3.45 2.43 -7.39
C LEU A 392 2.47 3.61 -7.63
N GLY A 393 2.14 4.36 -6.58
CA GLY A 393 1.24 5.52 -6.66
C GLY A 393 1.79 6.65 -7.54
N TRP A 394 3.06 7.02 -7.36
CA TRP A 394 3.71 8.03 -8.21
C TRP A 394 3.79 7.56 -9.66
N GLN A 395 4.13 6.29 -9.88
CA GLN A 395 4.18 5.71 -11.22
C GLN A 395 2.80 5.66 -11.91
N TYR A 396 1.74 5.35 -11.16
CA TYR A 396 0.37 5.36 -11.66
C TYR A 396 -0.04 6.75 -12.16
N ILE A 397 0.32 7.80 -11.42
CA ILE A 397 -0.06 9.19 -11.72
C ILE A 397 0.81 9.77 -12.84
N SER A 398 2.05 9.34 -12.93
CA SER A 398 2.99 9.74 -13.98
C SER A 398 2.88 8.89 -15.25
N GLY A 399 1.92 7.97 -15.34
CA GLY A 399 1.69 7.15 -16.53
C GLY A 399 2.80 6.15 -16.84
N THR A 400 3.63 5.82 -15.85
CA THR A 400 4.78 4.91 -16.02
C THR A 400 4.46 3.46 -15.69
N LEU A 401 3.19 3.15 -15.44
CA LEU A 401 2.64 1.79 -15.39
C LEU A 401 1.86 1.50 -16.68
N PRO A 402 1.84 0.26 -17.17
CA PRO A 402 1.01 -0.12 -18.33
C PRO A 402 -0.49 0.18 -18.16
N ASP A 403 -0.99 0.11 -16.94
CA ASP A 403 -2.37 0.43 -16.53
C ASP A 403 -2.47 1.77 -15.75
N GLY A 404 -1.43 2.61 -15.88
CA GLY A 404 -1.38 3.94 -15.30
C GLY A 404 -2.31 4.95 -15.97
N ARG A 405 -2.45 6.14 -15.37
CA ARG A 405 -3.13 7.26 -16.03
C ARG A 405 -2.28 7.81 -17.14
N GLU A 406 -2.89 8.10 -18.28
CA GLU A 406 -2.23 8.80 -19.39
C GLU A 406 -1.55 10.08 -18.91
N PHE A 407 -0.28 10.26 -19.27
CA PHE A 407 0.54 11.34 -18.74
C PHE A 407 0.17 12.72 -19.31
N ASP A 408 -0.23 12.76 -20.59
CA ASP A 408 -0.65 13.97 -21.32
C ASP A 408 -2.00 14.53 -20.86
N ARG A 409 -2.78 13.75 -20.13
CA ARG A 409 -4.07 14.17 -19.58
C ARG A 409 -3.91 14.88 -18.23
N ILE A 410 -4.15 16.19 -18.21
CA ILE A 410 -4.29 16.98 -16.96
C ILE A 410 -5.72 16.84 -16.43
N ASP A 411 -5.87 16.20 -15.27
CA ASP A 411 -7.14 16.22 -14.55
C ASP A 411 -7.31 17.59 -13.86
N ASN A 412 -8.38 18.33 -14.18
CA ASN A 412 -8.62 19.65 -13.60
C ASN A 412 -9.11 19.52 -12.15
N PRO A 413 -8.38 20.07 -11.14
CA PRO A 413 -8.78 19.97 -9.74
C PRO A 413 -10.20 20.47 -9.45
N GLN A 414 -10.70 21.44 -10.23
CA GLN A 414 -12.07 21.93 -10.14
C GLN A 414 -13.09 20.80 -10.36
N PHE A 415 -12.96 20.06 -11.45
CA PHE A 415 -13.92 19.01 -11.81
C PHE A 415 -13.78 17.77 -10.92
N GLU A 416 -12.57 17.49 -10.44
CA GLU A 416 -12.36 16.45 -9.43
C GLU A 416 -13.03 16.85 -8.09
N GLY A 417 -13.06 18.15 -7.76
CA GLY A 417 -13.79 18.68 -6.60
C GLY A 417 -15.27 18.34 -6.63
N TYR A 418 -15.93 18.46 -7.78
CA TYR A 418 -17.36 18.10 -7.90
C TYR A 418 -17.63 16.61 -7.65
N LYS A 419 -16.65 15.74 -7.91
CA LYS A 419 -16.78 14.29 -7.72
C LYS A 419 -16.45 13.87 -6.29
N PHE A 420 -15.42 14.45 -5.69
CA PHE A 420 -14.86 13.99 -4.41
C PHE A 420 -15.26 14.84 -3.21
N ASP A 421 -15.69 16.08 -3.45
CA ASP A 421 -16.19 17.02 -2.45
C ASP A 421 -17.41 17.80 -3.01
N PRO A 422 -18.52 17.11 -3.33
CA PRO A 422 -19.64 17.69 -4.06
C PRO A 422 -20.30 18.88 -3.35
N ASN A 423 -20.26 18.89 -2.01
CA ASN A 423 -20.84 19.95 -1.19
C ASN A 423 -19.82 21.03 -0.78
N GLY A 424 -18.53 20.81 -1.04
CA GLY A 424 -17.45 21.71 -0.63
C GLY A 424 -17.01 21.53 0.83
N GLU A 425 -17.57 20.57 1.57
CA GLU A 425 -17.33 20.41 3.01
C GLU A 425 -15.87 20.08 3.34
N TYR A 426 -15.19 19.33 2.47
CA TYR A 426 -13.76 19.07 2.63
C TYR A 426 -12.94 20.36 2.52
N VAL A 427 -13.23 21.17 1.49
CA VAL A 427 -12.58 22.48 1.32
C VAL A 427 -12.91 23.42 2.49
N ARG A 428 -14.18 23.54 2.91
CA ARG A 428 -14.57 24.41 4.04
C ARG A 428 -13.86 24.04 5.34
N ARG A 429 -13.61 22.74 5.56
CA ARG A 429 -12.93 22.22 6.75
C ARG A 429 -11.47 22.64 6.81
N TRP A 430 -10.74 22.51 5.71
CA TRP A 430 -9.29 22.71 5.65
C TRP A 430 -8.87 24.11 5.19
N LEU A 431 -9.78 24.83 4.52
CA LEU A 431 -9.64 26.21 4.06
C LEU A 431 -10.78 27.05 4.65
N PRO A 432 -10.78 27.31 5.98
CA PRO A 432 -11.84 28.07 6.64
C PRO A 432 -12.00 29.49 6.07
N GLU A 433 -10.96 30.06 5.45
CA GLU A 433 -11.04 31.32 4.71
C GLU A 433 -12.02 31.27 3.52
N LEU A 434 -12.27 30.09 2.94
CA LEU A 434 -13.24 29.87 1.86
C LEU A 434 -14.60 29.38 2.37
N SER A 435 -14.78 29.21 3.68
CA SER A 435 -15.94 28.54 4.29
C SER A 435 -17.29 29.19 4.00
N ARG A 436 -17.32 30.47 3.60
CA ARG A 436 -18.55 31.22 3.29
C ARG A 436 -18.88 31.26 1.79
N LEU A 437 -17.98 30.80 0.93
CA LEU A 437 -18.19 30.85 -0.51
C LEU A 437 -19.27 29.85 -0.93
N PRO A 438 -20.24 30.18 -1.79
CA PRO A 438 -21.23 29.21 -2.24
C PRO A 438 -20.58 27.99 -2.90
N THR A 439 -21.17 26.81 -2.71
CA THR A 439 -20.61 25.53 -3.19
C THR A 439 -20.33 25.53 -4.70
N GLU A 440 -21.14 26.23 -5.48
CA GLU A 440 -20.91 26.43 -6.92
C GLU A 440 -19.49 26.95 -7.21
N TRP A 441 -18.96 27.87 -6.41
CA TRP A 441 -17.69 28.56 -6.65
C TRP A 441 -16.54 28.02 -5.81
N ILE A 442 -16.81 27.12 -4.85
CA ILE A 442 -15.84 26.75 -3.81
C ILE A 442 -14.58 26.07 -4.36
N HIS A 443 -14.70 25.37 -5.49
CA HIS A 443 -13.60 24.68 -6.17
C HIS A 443 -12.91 25.52 -7.24
N HIS A 444 -13.41 26.73 -7.51
CA HIS A 444 -12.86 27.66 -8.51
C HIS A 444 -13.14 29.13 -8.17
N PRO A 445 -12.64 29.63 -7.02
CA PRO A 445 -12.95 30.97 -6.54
C PRO A 445 -12.54 32.07 -7.53
N TRP A 446 -11.53 31.82 -8.38
CA TRP A 446 -11.08 32.76 -9.43
C TRP A 446 -12.11 33.03 -10.53
N ASN A 447 -13.12 32.16 -10.70
CA ASN A 447 -14.20 32.38 -11.66
C ASN A 447 -15.44 33.03 -11.02
N ALA A 448 -15.45 33.21 -9.70
CA ALA A 448 -16.60 33.78 -9.00
C ALA A 448 -16.76 35.28 -9.32
N PRO A 449 -18.00 35.79 -9.48
CA PRO A 449 -18.21 37.22 -9.61
C PRO A 449 -17.69 37.97 -8.39
N GLU A 450 -17.14 39.17 -8.61
CA GLU A 450 -16.59 40.02 -7.56
C GLU A 450 -17.58 40.26 -6.41
N SER A 451 -18.86 40.44 -6.72
CA SER A 451 -19.91 40.61 -5.71
C SER A 451 -20.09 39.38 -4.81
N VAL A 452 -19.88 38.17 -5.34
CA VAL A 452 -19.95 36.90 -4.59
C VAL A 452 -18.73 36.76 -3.69
N LEU A 453 -17.53 37.09 -4.19
CA LEU A 453 -16.30 37.10 -3.41
C LEU A 453 -16.38 38.09 -2.24
N GLN A 454 -16.84 39.31 -2.50
CA GLN A 454 -17.05 40.33 -1.46
C GLN A 454 -18.06 39.90 -0.41
N ALA A 455 -19.19 39.30 -0.82
CA ALA A 455 -20.20 38.78 0.12
C ALA A 455 -19.67 37.64 1.00
N ALA A 456 -18.76 36.81 0.46
CA ALA A 456 -18.08 35.75 1.20
C ALA A 456 -16.88 36.27 2.03
N GLY A 457 -16.45 37.52 1.81
CA GLY A 457 -15.29 38.13 2.45
C GLY A 457 -13.94 37.64 1.90
N ILE A 458 -13.89 37.26 0.63
CA ILE A 458 -12.69 36.72 -0.04
C ILE A 458 -12.05 37.78 -0.93
N GLU A 459 -10.75 37.97 -0.78
CA GLU A 459 -9.92 38.86 -1.60
C GLU A 459 -8.76 38.03 -2.17
N LEU A 460 -8.85 37.70 -3.46
CA LEU A 460 -7.85 36.87 -4.13
C LEU A 460 -6.51 37.59 -4.23
N GLY A 461 -5.43 36.88 -3.88
CA GLY A 461 -4.08 37.43 -3.75
C GLY A 461 -3.76 37.96 -2.34
N SER A 462 -4.76 38.11 -1.47
CA SER A 462 -4.61 38.58 -0.10
C SER A 462 -4.94 37.46 0.90
N ASN A 463 -6.22 37.15 1.09
CA ASN A 463 -6.65 36.13 2.06
C ASN A 463 -6.69 34.71 1.50
N TYR A 464 -6.80 34.57 0.17
CA TYR A 464 -6.60 33.31 -0.54
C TYR A 464 -5.85 33.58 -1.85
N PRO A 465 -4.82 32.79 -2.22
CA PRO A 465 -3.98 33.09 -3.37
C PRO A 465 -4.72 32.94 -4.71
N LEU A 466 -4.27 33.68 -5.72
CA LEU A 466 -4.63 33.43 -7.12
C LEU A 466 -4.02 32.10 -7.60
N PRO A 467 -4.61 31.45 -8.62
CA PRO A 467 -4.02 30.26 -9.24
C PRO A 467 -2.58 30.49 -9.67
N ILE A 468 -1.65 29.70 -9.12
CA ILE A 468 -0.21 29.84 -9.39
C ILE A 468 0.15 29.59 -10.86
N VAL A 469 -0.59 28.70 -11.53
CA VAL A 469 -0.52 28.42 -12.96
C VAL A 469 -1.94 28.17 -13.45
N GLY A 470 -2.38 28.84 -14.52
CA GLY A 470 -3.67 28.55 -15.15
C GLY A 470 -3.66 27.20 -15.90
N ILE A 471 -4.78 26.46 -15.85
CA ILE A 471 -4.86 25.11 -16.44
C ILE A 471 -4.54 25.10 -17.95
N ASP A 472 -5.00 26.08 -18.72
CA ASP A 472 -4.74 26.11 -20.17
C ASP A 472 -3.26 26.37 -20.48
N ALA A 473 -2.60 27.24 -19.69
CA ALA A 473 -1.17 27.44 -19.80
C ALA A 473 -0.38 26.18 -19.42
N ALA A 474 -0.83 25.44 -18.39
CA ALA A 474 -0.22 24.18 -17.99
C ALA A 474 -0.35 23.10 -19.07
N LYS A 475 -1.52 22.99 -19.73
CA LYS A 475 -1.75 22.06 -20.85
C LYS A 475 -0.82 22.36 -22.03
N ALA A 476 -0.73 23.63 -22.44
CA ALA A 476 0.15 24.03 -23.54
C ALA A 476 1.62 23.70 -23.22
N ARG A 477 2.07 24.03 -22.01
CA ARG A 477 3.43 23.71 -21.57
C ARG A 477 3.69 22.20 -21.49
N LEU A 478 2.72 21.40 -21.04
CA LEU A 478 2.86 19.95 -20.96
C LEU A 478 3.01 19.33 -22.35
N GLN A 479 2.23 19.79 -23.32
CA GLN A 479 2.34 19.34 -24.71
C GLN A 479 3.72 19.67 -25.30
N GLU A 480 4.23 20.87 -25.04
CA GLU A 480 5.58 21.26 -25.47
C GLU A 480 6.66 20.38 -24.82
N ALA A 481 6.57 20.15 -23.51
CA ALA A 481 7.50 19.29 -22.78
C ALA A 481 7.49 17.84 -23.29
N LEU A 482 6.32 17.32 -23.65
CA LEU A 482 6.17 15.99 -24.23
C LEU A 482 6.82 15.88 -25.61
N ILE A 483 6.63 16.88 -26.48
CA ILE A 483 7.29 16.93 -27.78
C ILE A 483 8.81 16.91 -27.62
N GLN A 484 9.35 17.72 -26.70
CA GLN A 484 10.79 17.75 -26.40
C GLN A 484 11.28 16.40 -25.88
N MET A 485 10.55 15.78 -24.96
CA MET A 485 10.88 14.45 -24.40
C MET A 485 11.01 13.40 -25.51
N TRP A 486 10.01 13.29 -26.40
CA TRP A 486 10.04 12.31 -27.49
C TRP A 486 11.14 12.60 -28.52
N GLN A 487 11.46 13.87 -28.76
CA GLN A 487 12.59 14.24 -29.63
C GLN A 487 13.93 13.81 -29.04
N LEU A 488 14.14 14.03 -27.74
CA LEU A 488 15.36 13.61 -27.03
C LEU A 488 15.46 12.08 -26.96
N GLU A 489 14.36 11.39 -26.71
CA GLU A 489 14.31 9.92 -26.70
C GLU A 489 14.66 9.35 -28.08
N ALA A 490 14.08 9.88 -29.15
CA ALA A 490 14.39 9.46 -30.51
C ALA A 490 15.86 9.75 -30.89
N ALA A 491 16.39 10.90 -30.49
CA ALA A 491 17.79 11.25 -30.72
C ALA A 491 18.76 10.32 -29.97
N SER A 492 18.46 9.99 -28.70
CA SER A 492 19.26 9.05 -27.91
C SER A 492 19.24 7.64 -28.51
N ARG A 493 18.07 7.14 -28.93
CA ARG A 493 17.97 5.84 -29.62
C ARG A 493 18.79 5.82 -30.91
N ALA A 494 18.70 6.88 -31.73
CA ALA A 494 19.48 6.99 -32.95
C ALA A 494 20.99 7.06 -32.69
N ALA A 495 21.44 7.69 -31.60
CA ALA A 495 22.86 7.74 -31.23
C ALA A 495 23.42 6.35 -30.85
N ILE A 496 22.63 5.56 -30.12
CA ILE A 496 22.95 4.17 -29.75
C ILE A 496 22.99 3.28 -31.00
N GLU A 497 22.01 3.38 -31.89
CA GLU A 497 21.95 2.59 -33.13
C GLU A 497 23.08 2.92 -34.11
N ASN A 498 23.53 4.18 -34.16
CA ASN A 498 24.62 4.63 -35.02
C ASN A 498 26.03 4.40 -34.43
N GLY A 499 26.14 3.78 -33.24
CA GLY A 499 27.43 3.42 -32.64
C GLY A 499 28.31 4.61 -32.22
N VAL A 500 27.73 5.79 -32.04
CA VAL A 500 28.45 7.02 -31.64
C VAL A 500 28.61 7.09 -30.11
N GLU A 501 27.72 6.43 -29.37
CA GLU A 501 27.94 6.03 -27.97
C GLU A 501 28.18 4.52 -27.96
N GLU A 502 29.34 4.06 -27.45
CA GLU A 502 29.44 2.67 -26.99
C GLU A 502 28.31 2.48 -25.98
N GLY A 503 27.57 1.38 -26.11
CA GLY A 503 26.54 0.98 -25.16
C GLY A 503 27.16 0.73 -23.78
N LEU A 504 27.52 1.80 -23.07
CA LEU A 504 27.80 1.82 -21.66
C LEU A 504 26.49 1.44 -21.01
N GLY A 505 26.32 0.16 -20.70
CA GLY A 505 25.09 -0.36 -20.12
C GLY A 505 24.62 0.53 -18.99
N ASP A 506 23.56 1.31 -19.25
CA ASP A 506 22.81 2.17 -18.33
C ASP A 506 23.60 2.98 -17.26
N SER A 507 24.92 3.17 -17.46
CA SER A 507 25.85 3.71 -16.46
C SER A 507 26.07 5.22 -16.59
N THR A 508 25.57 5.83 -17.67
CA THR A 508 25.49 7.30 -17.79
C THR A 508 24.27 7.78 -17.00
N GLU A 509 24.40 7.76 -15.68
CA GLU A 509 23.46 8.39 -14.77
C GLU A 509 23.44 9.90 -15.07
N LEU A 510 22.33 10.41 -15.59
CA LEU A 510 22.02 11.82 -15.38
C LEU A 510 22.00 12.02 -13.87
N ALA A 511 22.91 12.85 -13.36
CA ALA A 511 22.98 13.16 -11.93
C ALA A 511 21.56 13.49 -11.43
N PRO A 512 21.09 12.84 -10.35
CA PRO A 512 19.77 13.12 -9.81
C PRO A 512 19.60 14.63 -9.63
N ILE A 513 18.47 15.18 -10.07
CA ILE A 513 18.12 16.57 -9.80
C ILE A 513 18.19 16.76 -8.28
N ALA A 514 19.11 17.60 -7.82
CA ALA A 514 19.35 17.82 -6.41
C ALA A 514 18.06 18.23 -5.69
N PHE A 515 17.86 17.72 -4.47
CA PHE A 515 16.79 18.19 -3.61
C PHE A 515 17.07 19.62 -3.13
N PRO A 516 16.05 20.47 -2.93
CA PRO A 516 16.22 21.78 -2.32
C PRO A 516 16.93 21.67 -0.97
N GLU A 517 17.75 22.68 -0.61
CA GLU A 517 18.59 22.67 0.61
C GLU A 517 17.76 22.43 1.90
N ASP A 518 16.52 22.95 1.95
CA ASP A 518 15.57 22.76 3.04
C ASP A 518 15.12 21.30 3.27
N ILE A 519 15.51 20.35 2.41
CA ILE A 519 15.06 18.93 2.41
C ILE A 519 16.27 17.96 2.40
N GLN A 520 17.50 18.46 2.49
CA GLN A 520 18.67 17.58 2.49
C GLN A 520 18.73 16.72 3.75
N MET A 521 18.84 15.41 3.54
CA MET A 521 19.35 14.48 4.55
C MET A 521 20.81 14.25 4.20
N GLU A 522 21.70 14.22 5.19
CA GLU A 522 23.12 13.94 4.96
C GLU A 522 23.29 12.54 4.35
N GLU A 523 23.69 12.48 3.08
CA GLU A 523 24.04 11.24 2.40
C GLU A 523 25.54 10.96 2.57
N SER A 524 25.89 9.82 3.17
CA SER A 524 27.26 9.28 3.15
C SER A 524 27.35 8.15 2.12
N HIS A 525 28.12 8.36 1.05
CA HIS A 525 28.42 7.30 0.07
C HIS A 525 29.66 6.51 0.48
N GLU A 526 29.53 5.19 0.62
CA GLU A 526 30.67 4.26 0.59
C GLU A 526 30.47 3.18 -0.50
N PRO A 527 31.56 2.71 -1.14
CA PRO A 527 31.49 1.77 -2.25
C PRO A 527 31.30 0.31 -1.78
N VAL A 528 30.37 -0.39 -2.41
CA VAL A 528 30.02 -1.80 -2.19
C VAL A 528 31.18 -2.73 -2.57
N ARG A 529 31.50 -3.70 -1.69
CA ARG A 529 32.47 -4.79 -1.94
C ARG A 529 31.77 -6.10 -2.33
N ASN A 530 32.39 -6.82 -3.26
CA ASN A 530 31.91 -8.06 -3.88
C ASN A 530 31.78 -9.27 -2.92
N ASN A 531 30.73 -10.07 -3.10
CA ASN A 531 30.44 -11.33 -2.38
C ASN A 531 30.90 -12.59 -3.18
N PRO A 532 31.27 -13.70 -2.49
CA PRO A 532 31.56 -15.01 -3.09
C PRO A 532 30.32 -15.95 -3.15
N PRO A 533 30.38 -17.15 -3.77
CA PRO A 533 29.19 -17.89 -4.20
C PRO A 533 28.53 -18.76 -3.11
N VAL A 534 27.24 -19.03 -3.34
CA VAL A 534 26.19 -19.51 -2.44
C VAL A 534 26.16 -21.04 -2.24
N GLY A 535 25.82 -21.51 -1.03
CA GLY A 535 25.57 -22.92 -0.67
C GLY A 535 24.13 -23.41 -0.95
N PRO A 536 23.77 -24.67 -0.61
CA PRO A 536 22.53 -25.28 -1.09
C PRO A 536 21.27 -24.70 -0.41
N ARG A 537 20.29 -24.35 -1.23
CA ARG A 537 19.01 -23.72 -0.87
C ARG A 537 17.97 -24.73 -0.37
N ARG A 538 17.09 -24.34 0.56
CA ARG A 538 15.87 -25.10 0.95
C ARG A 538 14.62 -24.40 0.41
N TYR A 539 13.58 -25.17 0.11
CA TYR A 539 12.33 -24.74 -0.53
C TYR A 539 11.46 -23.80 0.33
N GLU A 540 11.77 -23.62 1.62
CA GLU A 540 11.01 -22.77 2.55
C GLU A 540 11.62 -21.36 2.76
N ASP A 541 12.66 -20.99 2.01
CA ASP A 541 13.34 -19.71 2.18
C ASP A 541 12.82 -18.63 1.23
N GLN A 542 12.70 -17.40 1.77
CA GLN A 542 12.43 -16.18 1.00
C GLN A 542 13.31 -16.10 -0.25
N MET A 543 12.70 -15.95 -1.42
CA MET A 543 13.44 -15.74 -2.66
C MET A 543 14.01 -14.33 -2.71
N VAL A 544 15.23 -14.19 -3.24
CA VAL A 544 15.82 -12.88 -3.57
C VAL A 544 15.91 -12.82 -5.10
N PRO A 545 15.33 -11.80 -5.75
CA PRO A 545 15.41 -11.64 -7.20
C PRO A 545 16.88 -11.55 -7.65
N SER A 546 17.19 -12.14 -8.81
CA SER A 546 18.52 -12.00 -9.40
C SER A 546 18.72 -10.55 -9.87
N MET A 547 19.67 -9.83 -9.28
CA MET A 547 19.99 -8.44 -9.64
C MET A 547 20.65 -8.29 -11.03
N THR A 548 21.01 -9.41 -11.68
CA THR A 548 21.53 -9.41 -13.05
C THR A 548 20.42 -9.05 -14.03
N SER A 549 20.59 -7.88 -14.67
CA SER A 549 19.83 -7.41 -15.82
C SER A 549 19.47 -8.56 -16.75
N SER A 550 18.20 -8.99 -16.70
CA SER A 550 17.65 -9.94 -17.66
C SER A 550 17.21 -9.18 -18.91
N LEU A 551 18.18 -8.63 -19.63
CA LEU A 551 18.05 -8.35 -21.05
C LEU A 551 18.63 -9.56 -21.79
N VAL A 552 17.89 -10.67 -21.79
CA VAL A 552 18.14 -11.72 -22.77
C VAL A 552 17.34 -11.33 -24.01
N ARG A 553 18.04 -10.71 -24.98
CA ARG A 553 17.61 -10.72 -26.37
C ARG A 553 17.51 -12.18 -26.79
N VAL A 554 16.31 -12.60 -27.20
CA VAL A 554 16.12 -13.84 -27.95
C VAL A 554 16.70 -13.57 -29.33
N GLU A 555 17.95 -13.97 -29.54
CA GLU A 555 18.49 -14.18 -30.87
C GLU A 555 18.26 -15.66 -31.22
N GLU A 556 17.31 -15.89 -32.12
CA GLU A 556 17.14 -17.17 -32.81
C GLU A 556 18.36 -17.36 -33.72
N GLU A 557 19.34 -18.16 -33.29
CA GLU A 557 20.31 -18.74 -34.22
C GLU A 557 19.78 -20.08 -34.75
N GLU A 558 19.29 -20.04 -36.00
CA GLU A 558 19.17 -21.22 -36.85
C GLU A 558 20.58 -21.80 -37.11
N ALA A 559 20.90 -22.92 -36.46
CA ALA A 559 22.00 -23.79 -36.89
C ALA A 559 21.45 -25.16 -37.27
N SER A 560 21.17 -25.34 -38.57
CA SER A 560 21.01 -26.66 -39.17
C SER A 560 22.39 -27.32 -39.31
N SER A 561 22.55 -28.55 -38.81
CA SER A 561 23.03 -29.71 -39.60
C SER A 561 23.47 -30.87 -38.69
N VAL A 562 22.66 -31.92 -38.73
CA VAL A 562 23.02 -33.34 -38.90
C VAL A 562 24.46 -33.75 -38.56
N LEU A 563 24.63 -34.63 -37.57
CA LEU A 563 25.35 -35.92 -37.71
C LEU A 563 25.22 -36.81 -36.47
N ARG A 564 24.46 -37.91 -36.67
CA ARG A 564 24.71 -39.30 -36.21
C ARG A 564 25.87 -39.50 -35.20
N ASN A 565 25.62 -40.16 -34.07
CA ASN A 565 25.69 -41.64 -33.94
C ASN A 565 25.72 -42.13 -32.48
N LEU A 566 25.13 -43.32 -32.30
CA LEU A 566 25.39 -44.36 -31.28
C LEU A 566 24.95 -44.07 -29.84
N ALA A 567 24.48 -45.02 -29.02
CA ALA A 567 23.85 -46.33 -29.13
C ALA A 567 23.88 -46.87 -27.68
N GLU A 568 22.85 -47.64 -27.31
CA GLU A 568 22.87 -48.63 -26.22
C GLU A 568 22.91 -48.06 -24.77
N GLU A 569 22.19 -48.58 -23.78
CA GLU A 569 21.72 -49.95 -23.61
C GLU A 569 20.64 -50.02 -22.51
N SER A 570 19.59 -50.83 -22.76
CA SER A 570 18.89 -51.80 -21.89
C SER A 570 18.53 -51.41 -20.44
N ARG A 571 17.44 -51.82 -19.78
CA ARG A 571 16.40 -52.88 -19.84
C ARG A 571 15.58 -52.64 -18.53
N ALA A 572 14.38 -53.12 -18.24
CA ALA A 572 13.41 -54.03 -18.83
C ALA A 572 12.05 -53.73 -18.15
N GLU A 573 10.98 -53.65 -18.96
CA GLU A 573 9.76 -54.49 -18.94
C GLU A 573 9.10 -54.90 -17.58
N VAL A 574 7.77 -55.04 -17.35
CA VAL A 574 6.48 -55.19 -18.07
C VAL A 574 5.45 -55.66 -16.96
N PRO A 575 4.11 -55.87 -17.10
CA PRO A 575 3.13 -55.59 -18.15
C PRO A 575 1.86 -54.79 -17.72
N THR A 576 1.32 -54.12 -18.74
CA THR A 576 -0.08 -54.02 -19.19
C THR A 576 -1.11 -55.08 -18.75
N ASN A 577 -2.37 -54.65 -18.58
CA ASN A 577 -3.44 -55.13 -19.46
C ASN A 577 -4.57 -54.10 -19.63
N ALA A 578 -4.83 -53.79 -20.91
CA ALA A 578 -6.01 -53.13 -21.45
C ALA A 578 -7.23 -54.10 -21.38
N THR A 579 -8.49 -53.77 -21.67
CA THR A 579 -9.02 -53.02 -22.81
C THR A 579 -10.55 -52.89 -22.68
N ALA A 580 -11.10 -51.84 -23.31
CA ALA A 580 -12.35 -51.80 -24.11
C ALA A 580 -13.71 -52.04 -23.40
N GLN A 581 -14.62 -51.06 -23.32
CA GLN A 581 -15.44 -50.36 -24.34
C GLN A 581 -16.88 -50.90 -24.47
N GLN A 582 -17.81 -49.93 -24.54
CA GLN A 582 -19.08 -49.88 -25.29
C GLN A 582 -20.44 -50.01 -24.55
N ASN A 583 -21.09 -48.83 -24.46
CA ASN A 583 -22.38 -48.44 -25.05
C ASN A 583 -23.68 -49.22 -24.74
N ALA A 584 -24.65 -48.48 -24.15
CA ALA A 584 -25.90 -48.00 -24.79
C ALA A 584 -27.19 -48.20 -23.94
N ARG A 585 -27.94 -47.09 -23.79
CA ARG A 585 -29.42 -46.89 -23.92
C ARG A 585 -30.39 -47.88 -23.22
N GLU A 586 -31.58 -47.54 -22.72
CA GLU A 586 -32.46 -46.36 -22.68
C GLU A 586 -33.69 -46.75 -21.81
N THR A 587 -34.40 -45.76 -21.23
CA THR A 587 -35.88 -45.66 -21.02
C THR A 587 -36.60 -46.62 -20.02
N VAL A 588 -37.74 -46.34 -19.34
CA VAL A 588 -38.67 -45.20 -19.12
C VAL A 588 -39.77 -45.64 -18.10
N ASN A 589 -40.35 -44.67 -17.37
CA ASN A 589 -41.72 -44.52 -16.82
C ASN A 589 -42.23 -45.08 -15.46
N GLN A 590 -42.84 -44.11 -14.74
CA GLN A 590 -44.17 -44.07 -14.06
C GLN A 590 -44.46 -45.06 -12.92
N GLY A 591 -45.12 -44.72 -11.80
CA GLY A 591 -45.89 -43.55 -11.37
C GLY A 591 -46.98 -44.02 -10.36
N VAL A 592 -47.47 -43.08 -9.53
CA VAL A 592 -48.78 -43.08 -8.81
C VAL A 592 -48.85 -43.54 -7.33
N LEU A 593 -49.06 -42.51 -6.48
CA LEU A 593 -49.94 -42.31 -5.30
C LEU A 593 -50.74 -43.48 -4.68
N GLN A 594 -50.82 -43.51 -3.34
CA GLN A 594 -52.05 -43.18 -2.58
C GLN A 594 -51.86 -43.05 -1.05
N ASN A 595 -52.75 -42.21 -0.48
CA ASN A 595 -52.93 -41.73 0.90
C ASN A 595 -53.27 -42.79 1.97
N VAL A 596 -53.12 -42.44 3.26
CA VAL A 596 -54.23 -42.15 4.23
C VAL A 596 -53.69 -41.76 5.64
N ASN A 597 -54.32 -40.70 6.18
CA ASN A 597 -54.28 -40.07 7.53
C ASN A 597 -54.37 -41.05 8.74
N ARG A 598 -54.07 -40.71 10.01
CA ARG A 598 -54.67 -39.64 10.86
C ARG A 598 -54.04 -39.57 12.30
N ASN A 599 -53.98 -38.34 12.87
CA ASN A 599 -54.12 -37.92 14.29
C ASN A 599 -53.10 -38.41 15.36
N THR A 600 -52.66 -37.67 16.40
CA THR A 600 -52.89 -36.33 16.99
C THR A 600 -51.91 -36.17 18.18
N GLN A 601 -51.22 -35.04 18.36
CA GLN A 601 -51.29 -34.16 19.55
C GLN A 601 -50.24 -33.05 19.51
N VAL A 602 -50.71 -31.85 19.86
CA VAL A 602 -50.04 -30.55 19.89
C VAL A 602 -49.84 -30.15 21.35
N GLN A 603 -48.72 -29.50 21.68
CA GLN A 603 -48.69 -28.47 22.73
C GLN A 603 -47.75 -27.33 22.31
N HIS A 604 -48.35 -26.15 22.10
CA HIS A 604 -47.72 -24.84 22.10
C HIS A 604 -47.70 -24.30 23.52
N ASN A 605 -46.75 -23.41 23.84
CA ASN A 605 -47.03 -22.25 24.70
C ASN A 605 -46.08 -21.09 24.36
N ASN A 606 -46.67 -20.01 23.86
CA ASN A 606 -46.17 -18.64 23.94
C ASN A 606 -46.85 -17.97 25.14
N THR A 607 -46.20 -17.00 25.77
CA THR A 607 -46.91 -15.86 26.40
C THR A 607 -45.98 -14.66 26.53
N THR A 608 -46.56 -13.51 26.20
CA THR A 608 -45.99 -12.16 26.25
C THR A 608 -46.74 -11.31 27.30
N ALA A 609 -45.97 -10.42 27.94
CA ALA A 609 -46.27 -9.00 28.18
C ALA A 609 -46.71 -8.45 29.57
N TRP A 610 -46.27 -7.19 29.76
CA TRP A 610 -46.80 -6.03 30.53
C TRP A 610 -46.09 -5.53 31.82
N LEU A 611 -45.26 -4.49 31.64
CA LEU A 611 -45.28 -3.09 32.15
C LEU A 611 -45.37 -2.72 33.66
N ARG A 612 -44.41 -1.83 34.01
CA ARG A 612 -44.45 -0.56 34.81
C ARG A 612 -44.15 -0.51 36.33
N ASN A 613 -43.18 0.38 36.62
CA ASN A 613 -43.11 1.44 37.66
C ASN A 613 -42.23 1.27 38.92
N ALA A 614 -41.20 2.15 38.98
CA ALA A 614 -40.98 3.22 39.97
C ALA A 614 -39.91 3.08 41.10
N ALA A 615 -39.26 4.24 41.31
CA ALA A 615 -38.54 4.79 42.49
C ALA A 615 -37.06 4.37 42.72
N GLU A 616 -36.11 5.31 42.59
CA GLU A 616 -35.41 6.07 43.67
C GLU A 616 -34.24 5.24 44.24
N ASP A 617 -33.01 5.68 44.54
CA ASP A 617 -32.36 6.97 44.77
C ASP A 617 -30.83 6.71 44.67
N SER A 618 -30.02 7.74 44.38
CA SER A 618 -28.88 8.14 45.22
C SER A 618 -27.96 9.15 44.51
N THR A 619 -28.02 10.36 45.04
CA THR A 619 -27.10 11.49 44.94
C THR A 619 -25.69 11.18 45.47
N ALA A 620 -24.65 11.83 44.91
CA ALA A 620 -23.64 12.58 45.67
C ALA A 620 -22.59 13.30 44.76
N GLU A 621 -22.64 14.64 44.81
CA GLU A 621 -21.54 15.64 44.90
C GLU A 621 -20.32 15.56 43.95
N SER A 622 -20.14 16.51 43.02
CA SER A 622 -19.64 17.90 43.18
C SER A 622 -18.16 18.03 43.59
N SER A 623 -17.31 18.50 42.66
CA SER A 623 -16.50 19.71 42.87
C SER A 623 -15.76 20.15 41.60
N SER A 624 -15.88 21.45 41.35
CA SER A 624 -15.32 22.25 40.28
C SER A 624 -13.86 22.67 40.52
N SER A 625 -13.06 22.82 39.46
CA SER A 625 -12.18 24.00 39.30
C SER A 625 -11.59 24.12 37.88
N THR A 626 -12.12 25.11 37.16
CA THR A 626 -11.41 26.08 36.29
C THR A 626 -10.14 25.63 35.57
N ARG A 627 -10.23 25.46 34.25
CA ARG A 627 -9.08 25.60 33.32
C ARG A 627 -9.28 26.80 32.41
N ARG A 628 -8.27 27.67 32.44
CA ARG A 628 -8.06 28.86 31.61
C ARG A 628 -8.11 28.49 30.12
N GLU A 629 -8.83 29.30 29.37
CA GLU A 629 -8.78 29.40 27.92
C GLU A 629 -7.34 29.68 27.48
N ARG A 630 -6.83 28.84 26.57
CA ARG A 630 -5.74 29.18 25.67
C ARG A 630 -6.31 29.05 24.27
N ASP A 631 -6.43 30.19 23.59
CA ASP A 631 -6.61 30.28 22.15
C ASP A 631 -5.56 29.40 21.47
N GLY A 632 -6.04 28.34 20.83
CA GLY A 632 -5.27 27.45 19.97
C GLY A 632 -6.15 27.12 18.79
N GLY A 633 -5.59 27.27 17.58
CA GLY A 633 -6.29 27.01 16.33
C GLY A 633 -7.09 25.70 16.38
N VAL A 634 -8.38 25.82 16.04
CA VAL A 634 -9.32 24.71 16.04
C VAL A 634 -8.96 23.81 14.86
N VAL A 635 -8.32 22.68 15.13
CA VAL A 635 -8.34 21.54 14.22
C VAL A 635 -9.65 20.80 14.49
N PRO A 636 -10.56 20.66 13.52
CA PRO A 636 -11.86 20.05 13.76
C PRO A 636 -11.68 18.59 14.21
N VAL A 637 -12.17 18.30 15.42
CA VAL A 637 -12.16 16.97 16.01
C VAL A 637 -13.25 16.15 15.34
N TRP A 638 -12.88 14.95 14.91
CA TRP A 638 -13.82 13.97 14.36
C TRP A 638 -14.85 13.55 15.41
N SER A 639 -16.13 13.74 15.11
CA SER A 639 -17.25 13.10 15.81
C SER A 639 -18.32 12.81 14.75
N PRO A 640 -18.78 11.56 14.59
CA PRO A 640 -19.75 11.22 13.55
C PRO A 640 -21.10 11.90 13.84
N PRO A 641 -21.66 12.71 12.91
CA PRO A 641 -23.03 13.18 13.03
C PRO A 641 -24.00 12.11 12.54
N SER A 642 -25.05 11.87 13.32
CA SER A 642 -26.22 11.11 12.91
C SER A 642 -27.15 12.01 12.08
N SER A 643 -27.22 11.83 10.76
CA SER A 643 -28.40 12.28 10.02
C SER A 643 -28.57 11.55 8.69
N SER A 644 -29.68 10.84 8.62
CA SER A 644 -30.29 10.18 7.47
C SER A 644 -31.02 11.19 6.58
N TYR A 645 -30.56 11.43 5.35
CA TYR A 645 -31.40 11.84 4.22
C TYR A 645 -30.69 11.43 2.93
N ALA A 646 -31.35 10.60 2.12
CA ALA A 646 -30.85 10.12 0.84
C ALA A 646 -31.86 10.50 -0.25
N GLU A 647 -31.42 11.28 -1.24
CA GLU A 647 -32.06 11.31 -2.56
C GLU A 647 -31.17 10.57 -3.57
N PRO A 648 -31.74 9.81 -4.51
CA PRO A 648 -30.97 9.06 -5.49
C PRO A 648 -30.64 9.93 -6.70
N PHE A 649 -29.34 10.13 -6.95
CA PHE A 649 -28.83 10.56 -8.26
C PHE A 649 -28.48 9.31 -9.08
N VAL A 650 -28.91 9.31 -10.34
CA VAL A 650 -28.67 8.25 -11.34
C VAL A 650 -27.26 8.43 -11.90
N ASP A 651 -26.45 7.37 -11.82
CA ASP A 651 -25.08 7.31 -12.35
C ASP A 651 -25.10 6.40 -13.58
N ASP A 652 -24.61 6.91 -14.71
CA ASP A 652 -24.47 6.20 -15.99
C ASP A 652 -22.98 5.90 -16.17
N GLU A 653 -22.62 4.61 -16.25
CA GLU A 653 -21.59 4.02 -17.12
C GLU A 653 -20.99 2.73 -16.53
N SER A 654 -21.55 1.61 -16.99
CA SER A 654 -20.88 0.33 -17.14
C SER A 654 -20.52 0.13 -18.61
N GLY A 655 -19.26 0.39 -18.99
CA GLY A 655 -18.81 0.28 -20.38
C GLY A 655 -18.15 -1.06 -20.70
N ILE A 656 -18.94 -2.12 -20.96
CA ILE A 656 -18.54 -3.27 -21.82
C ILE A 656 -19.76 -3.74 -22.65
N GLY A 657 -19.77 -3.39 -23.94
CA GLY A 657 -20.26 -4.24 -25.06
C GLY A 657 -21.68 -4.05 -25.62
N ALA A 658 -21.81 -3.49 -26.84
CA ALA A 658 -22.42 -4.11 -28.04
C ALA A 658 -22.81 -3.06 -29.11
N SER A 659 -22.57 -3.42 -30.37
CA SER A 659 -22.74 -2.62 -31.59
C SER A 659 -24.19 -2.24 -31.96
N SER A 660 -24.40 -1.02 -32.47
CA SER A 660 -25.20 -0.79 -33.70
C SER A 660 -24.96 0.61 -34.29
N SER A 661 -25.09 0.65 -35.61
CA SER A 661 -24.76 1.66 -36.62
C SER A 661 -25.30 3.08 -36.45
N TYR A 662 -24.51 4.10 -36.81
CA TYR A 662 -24.90 5.13 -37.80
C TYR A 662 -23.64 5.80 -38.40
N LEU A 663 -23.63 5.89 -39.74
CA LEU A 663 -22.55 6.37 -40.61
C LEU A 663 -22.63 7.88 -40.88
N GLN A 664 -21.48 8.42 -41.33
CA GLN A 664 -21.22 9.66 -42.12
C GLN A 664 -21.12 10.99 -41.34
N ASN A 665 -19.96 11.66 -41.21
CA ASN A 665 -19.12 12.26 -42.25
C ASN A 665 -17.84 12.94 -41.65
N HIS A 666 -16.65 12.47 -42.07
CA HIS A 666 -15.31 13.10 -42.31
C HIS A 666 -14.79 14.39 -41.60
N PRO A 667 -13.45 14.68 -41.65
CA PRO A 667 -12.26 13.82 -41.48
C PRO A 667 -11.10 14.45 -40.64
N GLN A 668 -10.05 13.65 -40.43
CA GLN A 668 -8.67 13.97 -39.97
C GLN A 668 -8.36 13.81 -38.47
N SER A 669 -8.02 12.57 -38.10
CA SER A 669 -7.18 12.26 -36.94
C SER A 669 -6.05 11.33 -37.36
N HIS A 670 -4.85 11.61 -36.84
CA HIS A 670 -3.59 10.95 -37.17
C HIS A 670 -3.63 9.44 -36.91
N ARG A 671 -3.13 8.66 -37.88
CA ARG A 671 -2.99 7.21 -37.82
C ARG A 671 -1.97 6.81 -36.76
N LEU A 672 -2.42 6.09 -35.73
CA LEU A 672 -1.57 5.15 -34.98
C LEU A 672 -1.26 3.96 -35.91
N MET A 673 0.03 3.73 -36.17
CA MET A 673 0.50 2.56 -36.93
C MET A 673 0.43 1.32 -36.03
N ASN A 674 -0.44 0.37 -36.39
CA ASN A 674 -0.42 -1.00 -35.89
C ASN A 674 0.76 -1.75 -36.51
N TRP A 675 1.72 -2.15 -35.68
CA TRP A 675 2.80 -3.07 -36.06
C TRP A 675 2.35 -4.52 -35.86
N THR A 676 1.83 -5.14 -36.92
CA THR A 676 1.84 -6.61 -37.06
C THR A 676 2.02 -6.96 -38.53
N ARG A 677 3.03 -7.79 -38.82
CA ARG A 677 3.42 -8.44 -40.09
C ARG A 677 4.36 -7.63 -41.00
N LEU A 678 5.65 -7.94 -40.91
CA LEU A 678 6.58 -7.85 -42.03
C LEU A 678 6.56 -9.17 -42.82
N PRO A 679 6.57 -9.14 -44.17
CA PRO A 679 6.74 -10.32 -45.00
C PRO A 679 8.23 -10.66 -45.16
N GLN A 680 8.52 -11.96 -45.22
CA GLN A 680 9.80 -12.51 -45.67
C GLN A 680 10.08 -12.09 -47.12
N THR A 681 11.25 -11.53 -47.39
CA THR A 681 12.09 -11.78 -48.59
C THR A 681 13.36 -10.93 -48.54
N GLY A 682 14.52 -11.58 -48.69
CA GLY A 682 15.78 -10.95 -49.12
C GLY A 682 16.89 -11.00 -48.11
#